data_AF-A0A420IPY6-F1
#
_entry.id   AF-A0A420IPY6-F1
#
_cell.length_a   1.000
_cell.length_b   1.000
_cell.length_c   1.000
_cell.angle_alpha   90.00
_cell.angle_beta   90.00
_cell.angle_gamma   90.00
#
_symmetry.space_group_name_H-M   'P 1'
#
loop_
_entity.id
_entity.type
_entity.pdbx_description
1 polymer ?
#
loop_
_entity_poly.entity_id
_entity_poly.type
_entity_poly.pdbx_seq_one_letter_code
_entity_poly.pdbx_strand_id
1 'polypeptide(L)'
;MATATVAHHVNDGTNGNGMTPKQRVISKRFSDIPSAIDIPVQGEDDDQAVEVDLEDLLDDPTELCTLLENEGAARTYWMTVSLAYAKQKKVDHAIEMLLKGGQAMKGGQKEKLSMLACLCWMYLWKSRESPRVVADDAVSTSNTKTKEYYLQLSTSTLNEASRINPGFPPLFLARGVLQLFKASLQPPSKSMVAGLIETEKAEILRSSLKSFDDAIRVSQGRNMIAVLGKSRALYSLGKYTEALEGYQDVLRKMPDLVDPDPRIGIGCCFWQLGFKEDAKIAWERASEINPDSKIASILLALFYLDASAHVPTNGPEFVRLYKKAMTEYTQKAFKADKDLPLTCATFAGYFLSRKSLLNVDTLAHKAIQYTDVNAIASDGWYLLARKEHYSENLEKASDYYRRADEARGGADRGFLPAKFGSAQLSVSKREFGEAKLKLEKIIQQSKNIEAMTLLGTLYAEEVFISQQNNSKEDKSLEFRKAIGYLESVRTSWKDPNRNLTPDTSVLLNLARLYEVEQPEKSLQCLQQVEQMEYDQILEENPKLQGDDPSLRAFLRESLPPQLLNNIGCFYYQAEKYDQAREMLQSALNACVKAGEKHDEIDTDALVTTISYNLGRTLEAMNQFDEANNVYQGLLNRHSDYTDARTRMAYIALRQNPTSDGPKAVAALYQNSSADLEVRALYGWYLGKVHTRKRNANIAEDSELRHYKHTLQNYEKHDRYALIGMGNIYLASAREMRRETDQDKQKRSNMYAKAVEFFDKALQLDPKNAYAAQGIAIALVEDKKDFKTALGIFIKVRDTVKDFNVYNNLGHIFAELKQWNKSIEHYEIAMSKDRSRDPQILACLGRTWLAKARAEKMSLSALKNALSYSQKSLDVAPDQIHFKFNVAFIQMAIGTSVYGLKETQRTLTEVEEAAAGVEEAIKSLDSIANHPQTPYPKHDIEQRANMGRNTIRNQLNRAIQNQREYEEKNAEKLQAARQAREAELRRREAQKMAIEEAERERKLKISRERNEIAERDRQLAEARAEEERNREAAELTTDTETGERIRRKKKKPRTGVIGGKRRKRAENAISDEEDSNVEKPKRSRRIGKVITSGGESDEEKPKRKRRLTNKKMADKSGKFKSNEIVDKSDSEGDDHIIETTKEMDDELVRSEKDSMHGEASD
;
A
#
# COMPACT_ATOMS: atom_id res chain seq x y z
N MET A 1 39.75 -50.13 31.56
CA MET A 1 38.96 -51.13 30.80
C MET A 1 38.87 -52.37 31.68
N ALA A 2 37.73 -53.06 31.74
CA ALA A 2 37.69 -54.34 32.47
C ALA A 2 38.46 -55.42 31.68
N THR A 3 39.66 -55.75 32.12
CA THR A 3 40.40 -56.93 31.66
C THR A 3 39.87 -58.18 32.36
N ALA A 4 39.49 -59.19 31.60
CA ALA A 4 39.13 -60.48 32.18
C ALA A 4 40.40 -61.23 32.62
N THR A 5 40.60 -61.37 33.93
CA THR A 5 41.45 -62.39 34.54
C THR A 5 40.58 -63.57 34.99
N VAL A 6 41.17 -64.76 35.01
CA VAL A 6 40.42 -66.02 35.20
C VAL A 6 40.11 -66.26 36.67
N ALA A 7 38.83 -66.33 37.02
CA ALA A 7 38.39 -66.97 38.26
C ALA A 7 38.29 -68.48 38.02
N HIS A 8 38.99 -69.29 38.82
CA HIS A 8 38.98 -70.75 38.69
C HIS A 8 37.59 -71.34 39.01
N HIS A 9 37.23 -72.39 38.29
CA HIS A 9 36.13 -73.27 38.70
C HIS A 9 36.52 -74.01 39.98
N VAL A 10 35.71 -73.85 41.02
CA VAL A 10 35.51 -74.87 42.06
C VAL A 10 34.00 -75.07 42.18
N ASN A 11 33.54 -76.29 41.96
CA ASN A 11 32.18 -76.67 42.30
C ASN A 11 32.12 -76.94 43.81
N ASP A 12 31.13 -76.37 44.49
CA ASP A 12 30.18 -77.23 45.19
C ASP A 12 28.81 -76.55 45.27
N GLY A 13 27.76 -77.32 45.52
CA GLY A 13 26.37 -76.84 45.46
C GLY A 13 25.54 -77.17 46.69
N THR A 14 24.68 -76.24 47.12
CA THR A 14 23.44 -76.54 47.86
C THR A 14 22.51 -75.32 47.90
N ASN A 15 21.23 -75.55 48.21
CA ASN A 15 20.20 -74.52 48.23
C ASN A 15 20.31 -73.60 49.46
N GLY A 16 20.15 -72.29 49.27
CA GLY A 16 20.04 -71.31 50.36
C GLY A 16 19.41 -70.01 49.88
N ASN A 17 18.16 -69.75 50.28
CA ASN A 17 17.41 -68.57 49.85
C ASN A 17 17.69 -67.39 50.79
N GLY A 18 18.59 -66.49 50.40
CA GLY A 18 18.91 -65.29 51.18
C GLY A 18 20.27 -64.67 50.86
N MET A 19 20.32 -63.75 49.89
CA MET A 19 21.42 -62.81 49.75
C MET A 19 20.90 -61.39 49.54
N THR A 20 21.51 -60.45 50.27
CA THR A 20 21.33 -59.00 50.10
C THR A 20 21.74 -58.56 48.68
N PRO A 21 21.22 -57.42 48.17
CA PRO A 21 21.68 -56.86 46.91
C PRO A 21 23.17 -56.51 47.03
N LYS A 22 24.02 -57.32 46.39
CA LYS A 22 25.48 -57.20 46.46
C LYS A 22 25.93 -55.79 46.08
N GLN A 23 26.81 -55.21 46.90
CA GLN A 23 27.46 -53.94 46.61
C GLN A 23 28.10 -54.01 45.21
N ARG A 24 27.62 -53.20 44.27
CA ARG A 24 28.31 -53.00 43.00
C ARG A 24 29.57 -52.21 43.29
N VAL A 25 30.74 -52.83 43.12
CA VAL A 25 32.04 -52.17 43.30
C VAL A 25 32.14 -51.00 42.32
N ILE A 26 32.35 -49.79 42.87
CA ILE A 26 32.34 -48.54 42.10
C ILE A 26 33.77 -48.24 41.63
N SER A 27 34.23 -48.89 40.56
CA SER A 27 35.51 -48.54 39.93
C SER A 27 35.39 -47.22 39.17
N LYS A 28 36.11 -46.20 39.65
CA LYS A 28 36.28 -44.93 38.94
C LYS A 28 37.34 -45.09 37.85
N ARG A 29 37.40 -44.18 36.88
CA ARG A 29 38.52 -44.20 35.91
C ARG A 29 39.85 -44.06 36.69
N PHE A 30 40.78 -44.98 36.42
CA PHE A 30 42.07 -45.11 37.10
C PHE A 30 42.03 -45.55 38.59
N SER A 31 40.91 -46.11 39.09
CA SER A 31 40.92 -46.79 40.42
C SER A 31 41.78 -48.05 40.46
N ASP A 32 42.10 -48.58 39.28
CA ASP A 32 42.73 -49.89 39.10
C ASP A 32 44.28 -49.78 39.06
N ILE A 33 44.83 -48.60 39.37
CA ILE A 33 46.26 -48.31 39.44
C ILE A 33 46.66 -48.20 40.93
N PRO A 34 47.63 -49.00 41.42
CA PRO A 34 48.13 -48.88 42.79
C PRO A 34 48.94 -47.59 42.99
N SER A 35 49.26 -47.25 44.24
CA SER A 35 50.10 -46.09 44.57
C SER A 35 51.56 -46.28 44.21
N ALA A 36 52.09 -47.50 44.34
CA ALA A 36 53.43 -47.90 43.93
C ALA A 36 53.41 -49.29 43.27
N ILE A 37 54.50 -49.67 42.60
CA ILE A 37 54.72 -51.01 42.04
C ILE A 37 56.17 -51.47 42.24
N ASP A 38 56.35 -52.74 42.58
CA ASP A 38 57.66 -53.37 42.62
C ASP A 38 58.01 -53.94 41.24
N ILE A 39 59.16 -53.53 40.68
CA ILE A 39 59.71 -54.06 39.43
C ILE A 39 60.84 -55.05 39.80
N PRO A 40 60.71 -56.36 39.52
CA PRO A 40 61.77 -57.33 39.80
C PRO A 40 62.98 -57.12 38.87
N VAL A 41 64.19 -57.22 39.42
CA VAL A 41 65.48 -57.05 38.72
C VAL A 41 66.18 -58.40 38.60
N GLN A 42 66.87 -58.67 37.48
CA GLN A 42 67.61 -59.91 37.25
C GLN A 42 69.01 -59.86 37.89
N GLY A 43 69.07 -59.98 39.21
CA GLY A 43 70.30 -60.15 40.00
C GLY A 43 70.66 -61.61 40.28
N GLU A 44 71.79 -61.83 40.99
CA GLU A 44 72.18 -63.17 41.49
C GLU A 44 71.44 -63.57 42.78
N ASP A 45 70.75 -62.62 43.45
CA ASP A 45 69.79 -62.85 44.53
C ASP A 45 68.36 -62.56 44.02
N ASP A 46 67.46 -63.55 44.07
CA ASP A 46 66.09 -63.50 43.50
C ASP A 46 65.13 -62.47 44.17
N ASP A 47 65.53 -61.83 45.28
CA ASP A 47 64.68 -60.95 46.11
C ASP A 47 64.85 -59.44 45.83
N GLN A 48 65.64 -59.02 44.83
CA GLN A 48 65.85 -57.59 44.54
C GLN A 48 64.79 -57.01 43.58
N ALA A 49 64.00 -56.06 44.09
CA ALA A 49 63.01 -55.31 43.32
C ALA A 49 63.14 -53.79 43.53
N VAL A 50 62.81 -53.01 42.50
CA VAL A 50 62.77 -51.54 42.53
C VAL A 50 61.32 -51.09 42.71
N GLU A 51 61.01 -50.51 43.87
CA GLU A 51 59.72 -49.84 44.11
C GLU A 51 59.67 -48.53 43.28
N VAL A 52 58.60 -48.36 42.49
CA VAL A 52 58.32 -47.16 41.71
C VAL A 52 56.99 -46.56 42.14
N ASP A 53 57.05 -45.35 42.69
CA ASP A 53 55.89 -44.52 43.01
C ASP A 53 55.13 -44.14 41.72
N LEU A 54 53.80 -44.30 41.74
CA LEU A 54 52.86 -44.01 40.64
C LEU A 54 51.91 -42.83 40.95
N GLU A 55 52.12 -42.16 42.08
CA GLU A 55 51.54 -40.87 42.45
C GLU A 55 52.51 -39.73 42.06
N ASP A 56 53.84 -39.91 42.22
CA ASP A 56 54.91 -38.95 41.87
C ASP A 56 55.93 -39.50 40.85
N LEU A 57 55.46 -39.81 39.62
CA LEU A 57 56.35 -40.25 38.52
C LEU A 57 57.26 -39.11 38.01
N LEU A 58 58.51 -39.49 37.71
CA LEU A 58 59.55 -38.71 37.03
C LEU A 58 59.02 -37.86 35.85
N ASP A 59 59.68 -36.73 35.60
CA ASP A 59 59.33 -35.86 34.47
C ASP A 59 59.83 -36.39 33.11
N ASP A 60 60.87 -37.22 33.09
CA ASP A 60 61.36 -37.90 31.89
C ASP A 60 61.11 -39.43 32.00
N PRO A 61 60.35 -40.05 31.08
CA PRO A 61 60.08 -41.48 31.09
C PRO A 61 61.24 -42.35 30.56
N THR A 62 62.31 -41.77 29.99
CA THR A 62 63.34 -42.50 29.25
C THR A 62 64.13 -43.46 30.13
N GLU A 63 64.54 -43.06 31.34
CA GLU A 63 65.27 -43.91 32.29
C GLU A 63 64.42 -45.12 32.72
N LEU A 64 63.14 -44.89 33.00
CA LEU A 64 62.17 -45.93 33.36
C LEU A 64 61.87 -46.87 32.17
N CYS A 65 61.93 -46.37 30.92
CA CYS A 65 61.89 -47.24 29.74
C CYS A 65 63.12 -48.12 29.66
N THR A 66 64.34 -47.58 29.84
CA THR A 66 65.58 -48.36 29.74
C THR A 66 65.68 -49.41 30.85
N LEU A 67 65.20 -49.12 32.06
CA LEU A 67 65.06 -50.10 33.13
C LEU A 67 64.13 -51.25 32.70
N LEU A 68 62.90 -50.94 32.27
CA LEU A 68 61.93 -51.94 31.84
C LEU A 68 62.34 -52.72 30.57
N GLU A 69 63.18 -52.13 29.71
CA GLU A 69 63.81 -52.76 28.54
C GLU A 69 64.92 -53.75 28.93
N ASN A 70 65.81 -53.36 29.83
CA ASN A 70 66.92 -54.18 30.31
C ASN A 70 66.42 -55.41 31.09
N GLU A 71 65.52 -55.20 32.06
CA GLU A 71 64.96 -56.27 32.89
C GLU A 71 63.93 -57.16 32.14
N GLY A 72 63.62 -56.83 30.88
CA GLY A 72 62.66 -57.57 30.07
C GLY A 72 61.23 -57.57 30.64
N ALA A 73 60.86 -56.47 31.30
CA ALA A 73 59.70 -56.41 32.19
C ALA A 73 58.36 -56.72 31.50
N ALA A 74 57.50 -57.44 32.22
CA ALA A 74 56.21 -57.90 31.70
C ALA A 74 55.25 -56.77 31.30
N ARG A 75 54.35 -57.07 30.34
CA ARG A 75 53.33 -56.16 29.78
C ARG A 75 52.51 -55.40 30.85
N THR A 76 52.32 -55.99 32.02
CA THR A 76 51.60 -55.39 33.15
C THR A 76 52.28 -54.11 33.63
N TYR A 77 53.59 -54.12 33.86
CA TYR A 77 54.34 -52.95 34.35
C TYR A 77 54.30 -51.81 33.34
N TRP A 78 54.66 -52.09 32.07
CA TRP A 78 54.55 -51.13 30.96
C TRP A 78 53.18 -50.48 30.87
N MET A 79 52.10 -51.26 30.97
CA MET A 79 50.72 -50.75 30.94
C MET A 79 50.35 -49.93 32.16
N THR A 80 50.70 -50.37 33.37
CA THR A 80 50.35 -49.69 34.62
C THR A 80 51.07 -48.34 34.71
N VAL A 81 52.38 -48.29 34.43
CA VAL A 81 53.16 -47.04 34.36
C VAL A 81 52.60 -46.10 33.30
N SER A 82 52.31 -46.59 32.08
CA SER A 82 51.70 -45.76 31.03
C SER A 82 50.33 -45.20 31.42
N LEU A 83 49.53 -45.97 32.16
CA LEU A 83 48.24 -45.52 32.67
C LEU A 83 48.39 -44.56 33.86
N ALA A 84 49.47 -44.64 34.64
CA ALA A 84 49.77 -43.71 35.72
C ALA A 84 50.22 -42.34 35.18
N TYR A 85 51.09 -42.31 34.16
CA TYR A 85 51.37 -41.10 33.39
C TYR A 85 50.07 -40.50 32.80
N ALA A 86 49.14 -41.32 32.30
CA ALA A 86 47.83 -40.85 31.83
C ALA A 86 46.90 -40.35 32.96
N LYS A 87 46.94 -40.93 34.16
CA LYS A 87 46.25 -40.44 35.38
C LYS A 87 46.76 -39.04 35.76
N GLN A 88 48.07 -38.79 35.66
CA GLN A 88 48.69 -37.46 35.83
C GLN A 88 48.49 -36.49 34.64
N LYS A 89 47.83 -36.91 33.53
CA LYS A 89 47.73 -36.17 32.25
C LYS A 89 49.05 -35.98 31.48
N LYS A 90 50.15 -36.65 31.87
CA LYS A 90 51.42 -36.75 31.10
C LYS A 90 51.24 -37.71 29.89
N VAL A 91 50.26 -37.44 29.01
CA VAL A 91 49.79 -38.38 27.98
C VAL A 91 50.84 -38.66 26.90
N ASP A 92 51.71 -37.70 26.56
CA ASP A 92 52.76 -37.93 25.56
C ASP A 92 53.85 -38.89 26.09
N HIS A 93 54.16 -38.86 27.39
CA HIS A 93 55.05 -39.84 28.03
C HIS A 93 54.40 -41.23 28.08
N ALA A 94 53.08 -41.30 28.35
CA ALA A 94 52.32 -42.54 28.23
C ALA A 94 52.33 -43.14 26.80
N ILE A 95 52.37 -42.30 25.77
CA ILE A 95 52.53 -42.73 24.37
C ILE A 95 53.93 -43.29 24.12
N GLU A 96 54.98 -42.63 24.63
CA GLU A 96 56.36 -43.10 24.47
C GLU A 96 56.60 -44.44 25.17
N MET A 97 56.17 -44.58 26.42
CA MET A 97 56.22 -45.84 27.18
C MET A 97 55.52 -46.99 26.41
N LEU A 98 54.34 -46.74 25.81
CA LEU A 98 53.62 -47.74 25.02
C LEU A 98 54.29 -48.05 23.66
N LEU A 99 55.02 -47.10 23.07
CA LEU A 99 55.78 -47.31 21.84
C LEU A 99 57.07 -48.11 22.08
N LYS A 100 57.79 -47.82 23.17
CA LYS A 100 59.01 -48.52 23.58
C LYS A 100 58.71 -49.93 24.08
N GLY A 101 57.78 -50.09 25.02
CA GLY A 101 57.27 -51.41 25.42
C GLY A 101 56.69 -52.21 24.25
N GLY A 102 56.10 -51.54 23.26
CA GLY A 102 55.63 -52.14 22.00
C GLY A 102 56.71 -52.70 21.07
N GLN A 103 57.99 -52.34 21.29
CA GLN A 103 59.18 -52.81 20.58
C GLN A 103 60.01 -53.78 21.44
N ALA A 104 60.14 -53.51 22.75
CA ALA A 104 60.89 -54.31 23.71
C ALA A 104 60.30 -55.71 23.97
N MET A 105 58.97 -55.82 23.93
CA MET A 105 58.24 -57.04 24.29
C MET A 105 58.52 -58.21 23.33
N LYS A 106 59.26 -59.21 23.82
CA LYS A 106 59.50 -60.53 23.18
C LYS A 106 58.26 -61.46 23.20
N GLY A 107 57.14 -61.00 23.78
CA GLY A 107 55.91 -61.76 24.03
C GLY A 107 54.99 -61.95 22.80
N GLY A 108 54.01 -62.84 22.95
CA GLY A 108 53.12 -63.26 21.86
C GLY A 108 52.11 -62.19 21.41
N GLN A 109 51.63 -62.29 20.16
CA GLN A 109 50.78 -61.27 19.51
C GLN A 109 49.55 -60.81 20.33
N LYS A 110 48.96 -61.68 21.17
CA LYS A 110 47.82 -61.36 22.06
C LYS A 110 48.15 -60.26 23.08
N GLU A 111 49.40 -60.14 23.51
CA GLU A 111 49.86 -59.11 24.44
C GLU A 111 50.04 -57.78 23.72
N LYS A 112 50.70 -57.80 22.56
CA LYS A 112 50.89 -56.62 21.70
C LYS A 112 49.55 -55.97 21.33
N LEU A 113 48.52 -56.75 21.00
CA LEU A 113 47.16 -56.30 20.73
C LEU A 113 46.61 -55.34 21.81
N SER A 114 46.83 -55.65 23.09
CA SER A 114 46.29 -54.85 24.19
C SER A 114 47.03 -53.53 24.39
N MET A 115 48.34 -53.50 24.12
CA MET A 115 49.14 -52.27 24.12
C MET A 115 48.80 -51.38 22.92
N LEU A 116 48.70 -51.96 21.71
CA LEU A 116 48.29 -51.24 20.50
C LEU A 116 46.88 -50.64 20.64
N ALA A 117 45.94 -51.36 21.28
CA ALA A 117 44.63 -50.82 21.61
C ALA A 117 44.73 -49.62 22.59
N CYS A 118 45.58 -49.71 23.61
CA CYS A 118 45.82 -48.60 24.54
C CYS A 118 46.42 -47.37 23.83
N LEU A 119 47.48 -47.58 23.04
CA LEU A 119 48.17 -46.57 22.25
C LEU A 119 47.22 -45.85 21.27
N CYS A 120 46.34 -46.61 20.60
CA CYS A 120 45.29 -46.06 19.74
C CYS A 120 44.33 -45.12 20.51
N TRP A 121 43.95 -45.47 21.74
CA TRP A 121 43.15 -44.61 22.62
C TRP A 121 43.92 -43.38 23.12
N MET A 122 45.23 -43.48 23.37
CA MET A 122 46.06 -42.32 23.73
C MET A 122 46.22 -41.34 22.55
N TYR A 123 46.38 -41.82 21.32
CA TYR A 123 46.32 -40.96 20.13
C TYR A 123 44.94 -40.29 19.97
N LEU A 124 43.83 -41.00 20.23
CA LEU A 124 42.48 -40.41 20.27
C LEU A 124 42.30 -39.40 21.42
N TRP A 125 43.10 -39.47 22.48
CA TRP A 125 43.16 -38.45 23.53
C TRP A 125 43.93 -37.22 23.03
N LYS A 126 45.19 -37.35 22.60
CA LYS A 126 45.99 -36.23 22.08
C LYS A 126 45.31 -35.52 20.90
N SER A 127 44.57 -36.24 20.06
CA SER A 127 43.77 -35.68 18.97
C SER A 127 42.65 -34.73 19.42
N ARG A 128 42.20 -34.77 20.69
CA ARG A 128 41.23 -33.81 21.25
C ARG A 128 41.90 -32.51 21.67
N GLU A 129 43.11 -32.62 22.23
CA GLU A 129 43.88 -31.52 22.84
C GLU A 129 44.72 -30.74 21.81
N SER A 130 45.20 -31.41 20.76
CA SER A 130 46.01 -30.79 19.70
C SER A 130 45.22 -29.76 18.88
N PRO A 131 45.88 -28.72 18.34
CA PRO A 131 45.23 -27.74 17.47
C PRO A 131 44.89 -28.33 16.10
N ARG A 132 43.84 -27.80 15.48
CA ARG A 132 43.42 -28.12 14.11
C ARG A 132 44.36 -27.49 13.07
N VAL A 133 44.81 -26.27 13.33
CA VAL A 133 45.71 -25.48 12.49
C VAL A 133 46.77 -24.85 13.40
N VAL A 134 48.04 -24.90 13.00
CA VAL A 134 49.15 -24.22 13.69
C VAL A 134 49.06 -22.72 13.37
N ALA A 135 49.37 -21.84 14.34
CA ALA A 135 49.32 -20.40 14.11
C ALA A 135 50.34 -19.96 13.05
N ASP A 136 49.98 -18.98 12.21
CA ASP A 136 50.83 -18.52 11.10
C ASP A 136 52.19 -17.95 11.58
N ASP A 137 52.24 -17.35 12.77
CA ASP A 137 53.49 -16.87 13.41
C ASP A 137 54.38 -18.01 13.95
N ALA A 138 53.86 -19.23 14.09
CA ALA A 138 54.55 -20.35 14.74
C ALA A 138 55.40 -21.22 13.78
N VAL A 139 55.71 -20.73 12.58
CA VAL A 139 56.59 -21.40 11.60
C VAL A 139 58.00 -21.67 12.17
N SER A 140 58.46 -20.91 13.17
CA SER A 140 59.71 -21.17 13.90
C SER A 140 59.63 -22.30 14.95
N THR A 141 58.47 -22.92 15.18
CA THR A 141 58.29 -23.97 16.22
C THR A 141 57.82 -25.29 15.60
N SER A 142 58.76 -26.02 14.99
CA SER A 142 58.54 -27.20 14.14
C SER A 142 57.81 -28.42 14.76
N ASN A 143 57.49 -28.38 16.06
CA ASN A 143 57.07 -29.57 16.82
C ASN A 143 55.55 -29.63 17.12
N THR A 144 54.76 -28.62 16.76
CA THR A 144 53.32 -28.57 17.07
C THR A 144 52.51 -29.49 16.15
N LYS A 145 52.21 -30.70 16.64
CA LYS A 145 51.44 -31.74 15.94
C LYS A 145 49.93 -31.41 15.90
N THR A 146 49.30 -31.58 14.73
CA THR A 146 47.88 -31.26 14.49
C THR A 146 46.93 -32.42 14.84
N LYS A 147 45.62 -32.12 14.92
CA LYS A 147 44.58 -33.16 15.11
C LYS A 147 44.67 -34.29 14.07
N GLU A 148 44.77 -33.98 12.77
CA GLU A 148 44.76 -35.01 11.73
C GLU A 148 46.00 -35.92 11.79
N TYR A 149 47.16 -35.40 12.21
CA TYR A 149 48.36 -36.23 12.44
C TYR A 149 48.09 -37.33 13.48
N TYR A 150 47.50 -36.98 14.63
CA TYR A 150 47.14 -37.97 15.65
C TYR A 150 46.00 -38.91 15.20
N LEU A 151 45.05 -38.44 14.37
CA LEU A 151 44.03 -39.30 13.75
C LEU A 151 44.63 -40.28 12.74
N GLN A 152 45.64 -39.88 11.98
CA GLN A 152 46.36 -40.74 11.04
C GLN A 152 47.17 -41.82 11.78
N LEU A 153 47.89 -41.45 12.85
CA LEU A 153 48.57 -42.41 13.73
C LEU A 153 47.58 -43.40 14.37
N SER A 154 46.48 -42.90 14.94
CA SER A 154 45.39 -43.73 15.47
C SER A 154 44.82 -44.68 14.42
N THR A 155 44.63 -44.23 13.17
CA THR A 155 44.20 -45.08 12.05
C THR A 155 45.20 -46.20 11.77
N SER A 156 46.50 -45.90 11.77
CA SER A 156 47.56 -46.88 11.53
C SER A 156 47.61 -47.95 12.64
N THR A 157 47.67 -47.53 13.90
CA THR A 157 47.71 -48.43 15.07
C THR A 157 46.42 -49.24 15.21
N LEU A 158 45.26 -48.67 14.89
CA LEU A 158 43.98 -49.40 14.83
C LEU A 158 44.00 -50.50 13.77
N ASN A 159 44.60 -50.23 12.61
CA ASN A 159 44.75 -51.22 11.53
C ASN A 159 45.73 -52.33 11.92
N GLU A 160 46.85 -52.02 12.58
CA GLU A 160 47.77 -53.03 13.11
C GLU A 160 47.07 -53.93 14.14
N ALA A 161 46.40 -53.34 15.14
CA ALA A 161 45.64 -54.09 16.14
C ALA A 161 44.52 -54.96 15.49
N SER A 162 43.84 -54.43 14.46
CA SER A 162 42.79 -55.15 13.73
C SER A 162 43.33 -56.34 12.93
N ARG A 163 44.60 -56.34 12.50
CA ARG A 163 45.25 -57.50 11.84
C ARG A 163 45.49 -58.65 12.82
N ILE A 164 45.73 -58.36 14.11
CA ILE A 164 45.97 -59.38 15.14
C ILE A 164 44.65 -59.99 15.61
N ASN A 165 43.64 -59.17 15.91
CA ASN A 165 42.29 -59.66 16.24
C ASN A 165 41.21 -58.62 15.87
N PRO A 166 40.48 -58.80 14.76
CA PRO A 166 39.44 -57.86 14.35
C PRO A 166 38.19 -57.90 15.24
N GLY A 167 38.03 -58.93 16.07
CA GLY A 167 36.88 -59.12 16.98
C GLY A 167 37.07 -58.51 18.37
N PHE A 168 38.20 -57.85 18.66
CA PHE A 168 38.49 -57.34 20.01
C PHE A 168 37.61 -56.13 20.36
N PRO A 169 36.75 -56.18 21.41
CA PRO A 169 35.71 -55.17 21.65
C PRO A 169 36.18 -53.70 21.73
N PRO A 170 37.35 -53.37 22.33
CA PRO A 170 37.86 -52.00 22.35
C PRO A 170 38.19 -51.42 20.96
N LEU A 171 38.45 -52.26 19.95
CA LEU A 171 38.74 -51.79 18.58
C LEU A 171 37.49 -51.34 17.84
N PHE A 172 36.34 -51.98 18.06
CA PHE A 172 35.06 -51.52 17.51
C PHE A 172 34.69 -50.13 18.05
N LEU A 173 34.87 -49.92 19.37
CA LEU A 173 34.72 -48.59 19.99
C LEU A 173 35.72 -47.58 19.42
N ALA A 174 37.01 -47.92 19.35
CA ALA A 174 38.05 -47.02 18.83
C ALA A 174 37.77 -46.63 17.37
N ARG A 175 37.34 -47.58 16.52
CA ARG A 175 36.93 -47.33 15.13
C ARG A 175 35.75 -46.38 15.05
N GLY A 176 34.70 -46.62 15.84
CA GLY A 176 33.53 -45.74 15.90
C GLY A 176 33.89 -44.31 16.30
N VAL A 177 34.72 -44.12 17.34
CA VAL A 177 35.17 -42.80 17.82
C VAL A 177 36.11 -42.10 16.83
N LEU A 178 37.08 -42.82 16.25
CA LEU A 178 37.96 -42.31 15.20
C LEU A 178 37.15 -41.77 14.00
N GLN A 179 36.11 -42.50 13.59
CA GLN A 179 35.21 -42.08 12.52
C GLN A 179 34.35 -40.87 12.90
N LEU A 180 33.92 -40.73 14.17
CA LEU A 180 33.25 -39.49 14.64
C LEU A 180 34.16 -38.26 14.53
N PHE A 181 35.44 -38.38 14.89
CA PHE A 181 36.39 -37.25 14.82
C PHE A 181 36.69 -36.85 13.37
N LYS A 182 36.98 -37.81 12.49
CA LYS A 182 37.14 -37.53 11.05
C LYS A 182 35.87 -36.91 10.45
N ALA A 183 34.68 -37.46 10.77
CA ALA A 183 33.41 -36.88 10.34
C ALA A 183 33.17 -35.45 10.87
N SER A 184 33.74 -35.05 12.01
CA SER A 184 33.63 -33.67 12.51
C SER A 184 34.55 -32.71 11.75
N LEU A 185 35.80 -33.10 11.50
CA LEU A 185 36.81 -32.28 10.82
C LEU A 185 36.52 -32.03 9.33
N GLN A 186 35.73 -32.88 8.67
CA GLN A 186 35.33 -32.67 7.28
C GLN A 186 34.70 -31.25 7.09
N PRO A 187 35.16 -30.46 6.10
CA PRO A 187 34.59 -29.16 5.79
C PRO A 187 33.15 -29.32 5.26
N PRO A 188 32.29 -28.30 5.38
CA PRO A 188 30.92 -28.38 4.87
C PRO A 188 30.87 -28.25 3.34
N SER A 189 30.16 -29.14 2.67
CA SER A 189 29.81 -29.01 1.24
C SER A 189 29.24 -27.64 0.88
N LYS A 190 29.57 -27.17 -0.32
CA LYS A 190 29.03 -25.97 -0.98
C LYS A 190 27.64 -26.19 -1.62
N SER A 191 27.10 -27.42 -1.60
CA SER A 191 25.87 -27.76 -2.31
C SER A 191 24.61 -27.17 -1.65
N MET A 192 23.61 -26.82 -2.49
CA MET A 192 22.50 -25.92 -2.15
C MET A 192 21.37 -26.56 -1.31
N VAL A 193 21.35 -27.90 -1.14
CA VAL A 193 20.20 -28.59 -0.54
C VAL A 193 20.25 -28.57 0.99
N ALA A 194 19.42 -27.72 1.59
CA ALA A 194 19.25 -27.64 3.04
C ALA A 194 18.76 -28.97 3.65
N GLY A 195 19.19 -29.26 4.88
CA GLY A 195 18.78 -30.45 5.65
C GLY A 195 19.47 -31.77 5.28
N LEU A 196 19.95 -31.93 4.05
CA LEU A 196 20.70 -33.13 3.65
C LEU A 196 22.10 -33.13 4.28
N ILE A 197 22.43 -34.22 4.98
CA ILE A 197 23.79 -34.50 5.43
C ILE A 197 24.58 -34.97 4.20
N GLU A 198 25.65 -34.23 3.91
CA GLU A 198 26.71 -34.52 2.94
C GLU A 198 27.04 -36.02 2.85
N THR A 199 27.05 -36.58 1.65
CA THR A 199 27.10 -38.04 1.42
C THR A 199 28.31 -38.70 2.08
N GLU A 200 29.51 -38.17 1.86
CA GLU A 200 30.74 -38.69 2.48
C GLU A 200 30.69 -38.62 4.01
N LYS A 201 30.27 -37.48 4.57
CA LYS A 201 30.11 -37.31 6.03
C LYS A 201 29.06 -38.27 6.58
N ALA A 202 27.94 -38.45 5.90
CA ALA A 202 26.89 -39.40 6.24
C ALA A 202 27.38 -40.85 6.18
N GLU A 203 28.22 -41.21 5.22
CA GLU A 203 28.82 -42.54 5.07
C GLU A 203 29.84 -42.83 6.17
N ILE A 204 30.71 -41.89 6.51
CA ILE A 204 31.61 -42.01 7.68
C ILE A 204 30.79 -42.17 8.96
N LEU A 205 29.69 -41.41 9.13
CA LEU A 205 28.79 -41.53 10.28
C LEU A 205 27.99 -42.86 10.30
N ARG A 206 27.56 -43.39 9.15
CA ARG A 206 26.94 -44.73 9.04
C ARG A 206 27.95 -45.84 9.37
N SER A 207 29.21 -45.68 8.96
CA SER A 207 30.31 -46.60 9.28
C SER A 207 30.66 -46.57 10.78
N SER A 208 30.62 -45.38 11.38
CA SER A 208 30.72 -45.18 12.83
C SER A 208 29.56 -45.85 13.58
N LEU A 209 28.32 -45.64 13.13
CA LEU A 209 27.11 -46.27 13.67
C LEU A 209 27.22 -47.80 13.65
N LYS A 210 27.62 -48.38 12.51
CA LYS A 210 27.86 -49.82 12.37
C LYS A 210 28.95 -50.33 13.32
N SER A 211 30.05 -49.61 13.45
CA SER A 211 31.13 -49.96 14.39
C SER A 211 30.67 -49.97 15.85
N PHE A 212 29.78 -49.04 16.24
CA PHE A 212 29.15 -49.06 17.56
C PHE A 212 28.12 -50.19 17.72
N ASP A 213 27.30 -50.48 16.70
CA ASP A 213 26.36 -51.61 16.73
C ASP A 213 27.07 -52.97 16.83
N ASP A 214 28.23 -53.13 16.19
CA ASP A 214 29.06 -54.33 16.36
C ASP A 214 29.65 -54.42 17.78
N ALA A 215 30.07 -53.31 18.40
CA ALA A 215 30.47 -53.26 19.81
C ALA A 215 29.32 -53.58 20.79
N ILE A 216 28.09 -53.12 20.50
CA ILE A 216 26.87 -53.43 21.25
C ILE A 216 26.56 -54.93 21.14
N ARG A 217 26.64 -55.49 19.92
CA ARG A 217 26.38 -56.91 19.62
C ARG A 217 27.33 -57.83 20.39
N VAL A 218 28.64 -57.60 20.30
CA VAL A 218 29.66 -58.43 20.98
C VAL A 218 29.57 -58.31 22.51
N SER A 219 29.11 -57.19 23.04
CA SER A 219 28.90 -56.99 24.48
C SER A 219 27.50 -57.38 24.99
N GLN A 220 26.65 -58.01 24.17
CA GLN A 220 25.26 -58.34 24.50
C GLN A 220 24.46 -57.14 25.05
N GLY A 221 24.70 -55.95 24.51
CA GLY A 221 24.04 -54.71 24.96
C GLY A 221 24.49 -54.18 26.33
N ARG A 222 25.53 -54.75 26.96
CA ARG A 222 26.03 -54.33 28.29
C ARG A 222 26.99 -53.13 28.24
N ASN A 223 27.63 -52.88 27.10
CA ASN A 223 28.61 -51.79 26.96
C ASN A 223 27.92 -50.43 26.71
N MET A 224 27.62 -49.70 27.79
CA MET A 224 26.95 -48.40 27.70
C MET A 224 27.74 -47.36 26.88
N ILE A 225 29.08 -47.41 26.88
CA ILE A 225 29.91 -46.48 26.07
C ILE A 225 29.68 -46.69 24.57
N ALA A 226 29.38 -47.92 24.13
CA ALA A 226 29.00 -48.19 22.75
C ALA A 226 27.63 -47.58 22.39
N VAL A 227 26.67 -47.62 23.33
CA VAL A 227 25.33 -47.00 23.16
C VAL A 227 25.43 -45.47 23.16
N LEU A 228 26.31 -44.87 23.97
CA LEU A 228 26.61 -43.43 23.91
C LEU A 228 27.25 -43.04 22.57
N GLY A 229 28.19 -43.84 22.07
CA GLY A 229 28.80 -43.66 20.74
C GLY A 229 27.77 -43.72 19.62
N LYS A 230 26.90 -44.74 19.64
CA LYS A 230 25.75 -44.88 18.73
C LYS A 230 24.83 -43.65 18.78
N SER A 231 24.44 -43.22 19.97
CA SER A 231 23.58 -42.04 20.18
C SER A 231 24.24 -40.76 19.66
N ARG A 232 25.57 -40.62 19.83
CA ARG A 232 26.33 -39.49 19.28
C ARG A 232 26.40 -39.52 17.75
N ALA A 233 26.50 -40.69 17.13
CA ALA A 233 26.43 -40.86 15.68
C ALA A 233 25.02 -40.53 15.13
N LEU A 234 23.96 -41.01 15.79
CA LEU A 234 22.56 -40.69 15.47
C LEU A 234 22.28 -39.18 15.56
N TYR A 235 22.79 -38.51 16.60
CA TYR A 235 22.73 -37.04 16.73
C TYR A 235 23.43 -36.32 15.57
N SER A 236 24.63 -36.77 15.16
CA SER A 236 25.29 -36.22 13.95
C SER A 236 24.55 -36.51 12.65
N LEU A 237 23.67 -37.53 12.63
CA LEU A 237 22.79 -37.87 11.51
C LEU A 237 21.40 -37.19 11.61
N GLY A 238 21.21 -36.22 12.50
CA GLY A 238 19.94 -35.50 12.69
C GLY A 238 18.80 -36.33 13.29
N LYS A 239 19.05 -37.60 13.65
CA LYS A 239 18.09 -38.54 14.25
C LYS A 239 17.99 -38.29 15.76
N TYR A 240 17.52 -37.10 16.14
CA TYR A 240 17.54 -36.62 17.52
C TYR A 240 16.64 -37.45 18.46
N THR A 241 15.54 -38.03 17.96
CA THR A 241 14.67 -38.93 18.72
C THR A 241 15.36 -40.25 19.06
N GLU A 242 15.89 -40.96 18.06
CA GLU A 242 16.66 -42.21 18.25
C GLU A 242 17.91 -41.99 19.13
N ALA A 243 18.55 -40.82 19.01
CA ALA A 243 19.66 -40.43 19.88
C ALA A 243 19.21 -40.19 21.33
N LEU A 244 18.08 -39.49 21.55
CA LEU A 244 17.51 -39.25 22.86
C LEU A 244 17.13 -40.56 23.57
N GLU A 245 16.47 -41.48 22.87
CA GLU A 245 16.13 -42.81 23.38
C GLU A 245 17.38 -43.58 23.83
N GLY A 246 18.45 -43.56 23.03
CA GLY A 246 19.73 -44.20 23.37
C GLY A 246 20.44 -43.58 24.58
N TYR A 247 20.43 -42.25 24.72
CA TYR A 247 20.96 -41.59 25.91
C TYR A 247 20.11 -41.90 27.17
N GLN A 248 18.78 -41.93 27.03
CA GLN A 248 17.86 -42.31 28.12
C GLN A 248 17.94 -43.80 28.48
N ASP A 249 18.24 -44.68 27.54
CA ASP A 249 18.48 -46.12 27.79
C ASP A 249 19.76 -46.32 28.61
N VAL A 250 20.83 -45.61 28.28
CA VAL A 250 22.06 -45.60 29.10
C VAL A 250 21.79 -45.08 30.51
N LEU A 251 21.07 -43.96 30.65
CA LEU A 251 20.72 -43.39 31.95
C LEU A 251 19.84 -44.35 32.79
N ARG A 252 18.94 -45.11 32.16
CA ARG A 252 18.10 -46.13 32.83
C ARG A 252 18.91 -47.36 33.26
N LYS A 253 19.91 -47.78 32.47
CA LYS A 253 20.71 -49.00 32.73
C LYS A 253 21.88 -48.77 33.70
N MET A 254 22.54 -47.62 33.63
CA MET A 254 23.58 -47.18 34.57
C MET A 254 23.42 -45.69 34.91
N PRO A 255 22.58 -45.35 35.91
CA PRO A 255 22.42 -43.97 36.38
C PRO A 255 23.73 -43.32 36.85
N ASP A 256 24.64 -44.15 37.38
CA ASP A 256 25.92 -43.75 37.99
C ASP A 256 27.02 -43.43 36.95
N LEU A 257 26.74 -43.60 35.65
CA LEU A 257 27.68 -43.24 34.59
C LEU A 257 27.74 -41.71 34.44
N VAL A 258 28.83 -41.11 34.95
CA VAL A 258 29.06 -39.65 34.96
C VAL A 258 30.27 -39.21 34.13
N ASP A 259 31.07 -40.16 33.64
CA ASP A 259 32.29 -39.91 32.87
C ASP A 259 32.36 -40.84 31.63
N PRO A 260 31.73 -40.47 30.49
CA PRO A 260 30.95 -39.24 30.25
C PRO A 260 29.46 -39.36 30.66
N ASP A 261 28.89 -38.25 31.12
CA ASP A 261 27.49 -38.16 31.56
C ASP A 261 26.49 -38.19 30.37
N PRO A 262 25.53 -39.15 30.30
CA PRO A 262 24.48 -39.17 29.28
C PRO A 262 23.56 -37.94 29.32
N ARG A 263 23.38 -37.27 30.47
CA ARG A 263 22.43 -36.16 30.66
C ARG A 263 22.77 -34.95 29.77
N ILE A 264 24.06 -34.75 29.50
CA ILE A 264 24.54 -33.75 28.53
C ILE A 264 23.98 -34.04 27.13
N GLY A 265 24.02 -35.31 26.70
CA GLY A 265 23.46 -35.77 25.42
C GLY A 265 21.94 -35.67 25.35
N ILE A 266 21.25 -36.02 26.44
CA ILE A 266 19.79 -35.84 26.60
C ILE A 266 19.42 -34.37 26.38
N GLY A 267 20.07 -33.43 27.07
CA GLY A 267 19.77 -32.02 26.92
C GLY A 267 20.10 -31.46 25.54
N CYS A 268 21.19 -31.92 24.90
CA CYS A 268 21.47 -31.57 23.51
C CYS A 268 20.37 -32.06 22.55
N CYS A 269 19.83 -33.27 22.74
CA CYS A 269 18.69 -33.74 21.94
C CYS A 269 17.42 -32.91 22.19
N PHE A 270 17.07 -32.63 23.44
CA PHE A 270 15.93 -31.78 23.78
C PHE A 270 16.04 -30.38 23.15
N TRP A 271 17.23 -29.77 23.17
CA TRP A 271 17.50 -28.49 22.52
C TRP A 271 17.21 -28.52 21.01
N GLN A 272 17.70 -29.54 20.28
CA GLN A 272 17.44 -29.69 18.84
C GLN A 272 15.98 -30.02 18.52
N LEU A 273 15.24 -30.60 19.47
CA LEU A 273 13.80 -30.87 19.37
C LEU A 273 12.93 -29.68 19.81
N GLY A 274 13.53 -28.55 20.25
CA GLY A 274 12.83 -27.34 20.69
C GLY A 274 12.49 -27.27 22.19
N PHE A 275 12.70 -28.35 22.94
CA PHE A 275 12.40 -28.47 24.38
C PHE A 275 13.52 -27.84 25.25
N LYS A 276 13.67 -26.51 25.17
CA LYS A 276 14.79 -25.78 25.81
C LYS A 276 14.80 -25.86 27.34
N GLU A 277 13.64 -25.84 28.01
CA GLU A 277 13.58 -25.99 29.47
C GLU A 277 13.99 -27.40 29.93
N ASP A 278 13.56 -28.46 29.23
CA ASP A 278 13.98 -29.83 29.52
C ASP A 278 15.48 -30.05 29.28
N ALA A 279 16.04 -29.36 28.28
CA ALA A 279 17.48 -29.33 28.06
C ALA A 279 18.25 -28.70 29.23
N LYS A 280 17.77 -27.56 29.73
CA LYS A 280 18.28 -26.90 30.93
C LYS A 280 18.15 -27.78 32.17
N ILE A 281 17.00 -28.43 32.42
CA ILE A 281 16.84 -29.36 33.56
C ILE A 281 17.88 -30.51 33.49
N ALA A 282 18.11 -31.07 32.31
CA ALA A 282 19.13 -32.11 32.12
C ALA A 282 20.56 -31.62 32.39
N TRP A 283 20.87 -30.36 32.05
CA TRP A 283 22.19 -29.75 32.29
C TRP A 283 22.38 -29.22 33.72
N GLU A 284 21.33 -28.69 34.36
CA GLU A 284 21.33 -28.32 35.79
C GLU A 284 21.58 -29.58 36.61
N ARG A 285 20.89 -30.70 36.33
CA ARG A 285 21.15 -31.99 36.99
C ARG A 285 22.56 -32.56 36.72
N ALA A 286 23.14 -32.34 35.54
CA ALA A 286 24.53 -32.69 35.27
C ALA A 286 25.53 -31.84 36.08
N SER A 287 25.23 -30.54 36.27
CA SER A 287 26.02 -29.64 37.11
C SER A 287 25.83 -29.86 38.62
N GLU A 288 24.72 -30.45 39.07
CA GLU A 288 24.56 -30.91 40.45
C GLU A 288 25.44 -32.13 40.75
N ILE A 289 25.50 -33.08 39.81
CA ILE A 289 26.25 -34.34 39.96
C ILE A 289 27.75 -34.11 39.82
N ASN A 290 28.16 -33.21 38.92
CA ASN A 290 29.55 -32.78 38.79
C ASN A 290 29.61 -31.24 38.68
N PRO A 291 29.82 -30.52 39.80
CA PRO A 291 29.96 -29.08 39.81
C PRO A 291 31.05 -28.54 38.87
N ASP A 292 32.14 -29.29 38.65
CA ASP A 292 33.24 -28.88 37.78
C ASP A 292 33.07 -29.30 36.31
N SER A 293 31.85 -29.74 35.94
CA SER A 293 31.49 -30.05 34.56
C SER A 293 31.51 -28.79 33.67
N LYS A 294 32.66 -28.56 33.03
CA LYS A 294 32.87 -27.49 32.05
C LYS A 294 31.83 -27.50 30.91
N ILE A 295 31.40 -28.69 30.48
CA ILE A 295 30.43 -28.87 29.39
C ILE A 295 29.01 -28.53 29.85
N ALA A 296 28.56 -29.01 31.02
CA ALA A 296 27.25 -28.63 31.55
C ALA A 296 27.17 -27.12 31.81
N SER A 297 28.26 -26.54 32.35
CA SER A 297 28.35 -25.09 32.61
C SER A 297 28.19 -24.26 31.34
N ILE A 298 28.94 -24.53 30.26
CA ILE A 298 28.80 -23.74 29.02
C ILE A 298 27.45 -23.95 28.32
N LEU A 299 26.84 -25.12 28.41
CA LEU A 299 25.50 -25.36 27.83
C LEU A 299 24.41 -24.61 28.60
N LEU A 300 24.50 -24.53 29.93
CA LEU A 300 23.64 -23.66 30.74
C LEU A 300 23.84 -22.18 30.40
N ALA A 301 25.08 -21.74 30.18
CA ALA A 301 25.34 -20.37 29.74
C ALA A 301 24.64 -20.05 28.41
N LEU A 302 24.68 -20.99 27.45
CA LEU A 302 23.99 -20.84 26.16
C LEU A 302 22.45 -20.84 26.31
N PHE A 303 21.89 -21.63 27.23
CA PHE A 303 20.47 -21.56 27.58
C PHE A 303 20.09 -20.17 28.13
N TYR A 304 20.81 -19.66 29.15
CA TYR A 304 20.48 -18.36 29.74
C TYR A 304 20.75 -17.19 28.77
N LEU A 305 21.66 -17.35 27.80
CA LEU A 305 21.90 -16.41 26.70
C LEU A 305 20.74 -16.42 25.69
N ASP A 306 20.29 -17.59 25.24
CA ASP A 306 19.13 -17.74 24.36
C ASP A 306 17.85 -17.22 25.03
N ALA A 307 17.62 -17.53 26.31
CA ALA A 307 16.53 -16.97 27.10
C ALA A 307 16.59 -15.44 27.16
N SER A 308 17.79 -14.84 27.30
CA SER A 308 17.93 -13.38 27.26
C SER A 308 17.56 -12.78 25.90
N ALA A 309 17.76 -13.50 24.79
CA ALA A 309 17.41 -13.01 23.44
C ALA A 309 15.89 -12.93 23.19
N HIS A 310 15.06 -13.56 24.04
CA HIS A 310 13.59 -13.48 23.97
C HIS A 310 13.01 -12.35 24.86
N VAL A 311 13.87 -11.60 25.58
CA VAL A 311 13.49 -10.53 26.51
C VAL A 311 13.95 -9.18 25.95
N PRO A 312 13.13 -8.11 26.00
CA PRO A 312 13.54 -6.78 25.55
C PRO A 312 14.84 -6.30 26.21
N THR A 313 15.77 -5.79 25.41
CA THR A 313 17.15 -5.42 25.80
C THR A 313 17.21 -4.44 26.98
N ASN A 314 16.22 -3.56 27.09
CA ASN A 314 16.16 -2.49 28.08
C ASN A 314 15.55 -2.97 29.41
N GLY A 315 15.05 -4.22 29.47
CA GLY A 315 14.43 -4.79 30.66
C GLY A 315 15.44 -5.21 31.73
N PRO A 316 15.12 -5.06 33.04
CA PRO A 316 16.00 -5.52 34.12
C PRO A 316 16.22 -7.04 34.09
N GLU A 317 15.27 -7.79 33.51
CA GLU A 317 15.38 -9.24 33.32
C GLU A 317 16.42 -9.63 32.25
N PHE A 318 16.53 -8.89 31.14
CA PHE A 318 17.59 -9.11 30.16
C PHE A 318 18.97 -9.03 30.82
N VAL A 319 19.19 -7.97 31.60
CA VAL A 319 20.43 -7.75 32.36
C VAL A 319 20.69 -8.85 33.38
N ARG A 320 19.64 -9.38 34.04
CA ARG A 320 19.72 -10.52 34.98
C ARG A 320 20.16 -11.80 34.27
N LEU A 321 19.47 -12.19 33.20
CA LEU A 321 19.72 -13.42 32.45
C LEU A 321 21.09 -13.40 31.76
N TYR A 322 21.45 -12.30 31.12
CA TYR A 322 22.74 -12.14 30.43
C TYR A 322 23.93 -12.15 31.40
N LYS A 323 23.79 -11.52 32.58
CA LYS A 323 24.79 -11.63 33.66
C LYS A 323 24.90 -13.06 34.19
N LYS A 324 23.79 -13.78 34.34
CA LYS A 324 23.80 -15.19 34.76
C LYS A 324 24.55 -16.06 33.75
N ALA A 325 24.23 -15.94 32.46
CA ALA A 325 24.92 -16.63 31.38
C ALA A 325 26.44 -16.41 31.41
N MET A 326 26.88 -15.15 31.38
CA MET A 326 28.29 -14.83 31.15
C MET A 326 29.17 -14.88 32.41
N THR A 327 28.65 -14.41 33.55
CA THR A 327 29.46 -14.28 34.78
C THR A 327 29.34 -15.48 35.71
N GLU A 328 28.17 -16.15 35.78
CA GLU A 328 28.03 -17.37 36.59
C GLU A 328 28.56 -18.59 35.81
N TYR A 329 28.01 -18.85 34.62
CA TYR A 329 28.24 -20.13 33.92
C TYR A 329 29.44 -20.10 32.94
N THR A 330 29.55 -19.12 32.04
CA THR A 330 30.69 -19.04 31.10
C THR A 330 32.01 -18.85 31.84
N GLN A 331 32.06 -17.97 32.85
CA GLN A 331 33.29 -17.78 33.63
C GLN A 331 33.68 -19.04 34.44
N LYS A 332 32.70 -19.81 34.94
CA LYS A 332 32.95 -21.09 35.61
C LYS A 332 33.51 -22.14 34.64
N ALA A 333 32.94 -22.26 33.45
CA ALA A 333 33.49 -23.12 32.39
C ALA A 333 34.93 -22.74 32.01
N PHE A 334 35.22 -21.43 31.88
CA PHE A 334 36.55 -20.92 31.52
C PHE A 334 37.62 -21.12 32.62
N LYS A 335 37.20 -21.12 33.90
CA LYS A 335 38.08 -21.48 35.03
C LYS A 335 38.43 -22.97 35.03
N ALA A 336 37.49 -23.84 34.63
CA ALA A 336 37.71 -25.28 34.53
C ALA A 336 38.53 -25.68 33.28
N ASP A 337 38.44 -24.92 32.20
CA ASP A 337 39.23 -25.11 30.98
C ASP A 337 39.37 -23.80 30.17
N LYS A 338 40.61 -23.36 29.95
CA LYS A 338 40.98 -22.12 29.24
C LYS A 338 41.13 -22.29 27.72
N ASP A 339 40.98 -23.51 27.22
CA ASP A 339 41.21 -23.89 25.82
C ASP A 339 39.95 -24.52 25.19
N LEU A 340 38.88 -24.73 25.96
CA LEU A 340 37.58 -25.20 25.52
C LEU A 340 36.96 -24.25 24.45
N PRO A 341 36.91 -24.63 23.16
CA PRO A 341 36.67 -23.69 22.06
C PRO A 341 35.33 -22.94 22.14
N LEU A 342 34.27 -23.66 22.55
CA LEU A 342 32.93 -23.09 22.70
C LEU A 342 32.89 -22.00 23.78
N THR A 343 33.58 -22.21 24.90
CA THR A 343 33.66 -21.22 25.99
C THR A 343 34.46 -20.00 25.55
N CYS A 344 35.58 -20.21 24.87
CA CYS A 344 36.38 -19.11 24.32
C CYS A 344 35.58 -18.27 23.31
N ALA A 345 34.82 -18.89 22.40
CA ALA A 345 33.94 -18.16 21.46
C ALA A 345 32.82 -17.37 22.17
N THR A 346 32.08 -17.99 23.09
CA THR A 346 31.01 -17.31 23.84
C THR A 346 31.56 -16.14 24.68
N PHE A 347 32.71 -16.31 25.32
CA PHE A 347 33.32 -15.28 26.17
C PHE A 347 34.00 -14.17 25.34
N ALA A 348 34.53 -14.47 24.15
CA ALA A 348 34.94 -13.47 23.17
C ALA A 348 33.74 -12.61 22.71
N GLY A 349 32.57 -13.22 22.50
CA GLY A 349 31.33 -12.48 22.22
C GLY A 349 30.94 -11.50 23.32
N TYR A 350 31.05 -11.91 24.60
CA TYR A 350 30.85 -11.04 25.75
C TYR A 350 31.84 -9.87 25.80
N PHE A 351 33.14 -10.12 25.54
CA PHE A 351 34.14 -9.04 25.51
C PHE A 351 33.95 -8.09 24.32
N LEU A 352 33.45 -8.57 23.18
CA LEU A 352 33.10 -7.74 22.02
C LEU A 352 31.96 -6.79 22.36
N SER A 353 30.89 -7.27 23.00
CA SER A 353 29.81 -6.42 23.54
C SER A 353 30.31 -5.38 24.54
N ARG A 354 31.41 -5.66 25.25
CA ARG A 354 32.09 -4.72 26.17
C ARG A 354 33.22 -3.90 25.53
N LYS A 355 33.39 -3.93 24.20
CA LYS A 355 34.47 -3.26 23.43
C LYS A 355 35.90 -3.61 23.91
N SER A 356 36.10 -4.77 24.55
CA SER A 356 37.39 -5.20 25.12
C SER A 356 38.21 -6.01 24.10
N LEU A 357 38.63 -5.33 23.02
CA LEU A 357 39.07 -5.98 21.77
C LEU A 357 40.25 -6.96 21.89
N LEU A 358 41.20 -6.72 22.81
CA LEU A 358 42.35 -7.61 23.03
C LEU A 358 41.94 -8.99 23.59
N ASN A 359 40.91 -9.02 24.43
CA ASN A 359 40.36 -10.27 24.98
C ASN A 359 39.51 -11.02 23.94
N VAL A 360 38.84 -10.30 23.03
CA VAL A 360 38.15 -10.91 21.87
C VAL A 360 39.15 -11.65 20.99
N ASP A 361 40.26 -11.00 20.66
CA ASP A 361 41.27 -11.53 19.75
C ASP A 361 41.88 -12.85 20.25
N THR A 362 42.46 -12.82 21.45
CA THR A 362 43.13 -13.99 22.04
C THR A 362 42.20 -15.20 22.25
N LEU A 363 40.94 -14.96 22.64
CA LEU A 363 39.95 -16.02 22.83
C LEU A 363 39.38 -16.54 21.51
N ALA A 364 39.14 -15.68 20.51
CA ALA A 364 38.66 -16.11 19.21
C ALA A 364 39.72 -16.93 18.44
N HIS A 365 41.00 -16.51 18.49
CA HIS A 365 42.11 -17.30 17.94
C HIS A 365 42.22 -18.69 18.59
N LYS A 366 42.14 -18.78 19.93
CA LYS A 366 42.06 -20.07 20.65
C LYS A 366 40.87 -20.92 20.19
N ALA A 367 39.68 -20.33 20.04
CA ALA A 367 38.50 -21.05 19.58
C ALA A 367 38.66 -21.62 18.16
N ILE A 368 39.28 -20.87 17.24
CA ILE A 368 39.58 -21.33 15.88
C ILE A 368 40.64 -22.44 15.88
N GLN A 369 41.70 -22.30 16.68
CA GLN A 369 42.80 -23.27 16.77
C GLN A 369 42.36 -24.61 17.35
N TYR A 370 41.63 -24.63 18.46
CA TYR A 370 41.33 -25.88 19.18
C TYR A 370 40.00 -26.55 18.80
N THR A 371 39.17 -25.95 17.93
CA THR A 371 37.88 -26.55 17.55
C THR A 371 37.99 -27.76 16.60
N ASP A 372 37.17 -28.78 16.84
CA ASP A 372 36.82 -29.86 15.91
C ASP A 372 35.49 -29.61 15.16
N VAL A 373 34.82 -28.49 15.45
CA VAL A 373 33.50 -28.12 14.92
C VAL A 373 33.58 -26.85 14.07
N ASN A 374 33.21 -26.95 12.80
CA ASN A 374 33.29 -25.86 11.82
C ASN A 374 32.43 -24.63 12.19
N ALA A 375 31.30 -24.84 12.89
CA ALA A 375 30.44 -23.76 13.38
C ALA A 375 31.19 -22.82 14.35
N ILE A 376 31.95 -23.38 15.31
CA ILE A 376 32.74 -22.59 16.27
C ILE A 376 33.89 -21.85 15.58
N ALA A 377 34.50 -22.45 14.53
CA ALA A 377 35.50 -21.76 13.72
C ALA A 377 34.89 -20.55 12.98
N SER A 378 33.70 -20.71 12.41
CA SER A 378 32.92 -19.64 11.77
C SER A 378 32.59 -18.51 12.77
N ASP A 379 32.16 -18.86 13.98
CA ASP A 379 31.84 -17.89 15.03
C ASP A 379 33.09 -17.13 15.51
N GLY A 380 34.22 -17.83 15.67
CA GLY A 380 35.51 -17.21 15.99
C GLY A 380 35.97 -16.23 14.91
N TRP A 381 35.94 -16.63 13.62
CA TRP A 381 36.28 -15.74 12.51
C TRP A 381 35.32 -14.54 12.42
N TYR A 382 34.03 -14.72 12.68
CA TYR A 382 33.05 -13.63 12.71
C TYR A 382 33.30 -12.63 13.85
N LEU A 383 33.71 -13.10 15.03
CA LEU A 383 34.07 -12.24 16.16
C LEU A 383 35.35 -11.44 15.88
N LEU A 384 36.36 -12.06 15.26
CA LEU A 384 37.55 -11.34 14.75
C LEU A 384 37.15 -10.32 13.67
N ALA A 385 36.31 -10.70 12.71
CA ALA A 385 35.84 -9.81 11.65
C ALA A 385 35.12 -8.57 12.22
N ARG A 386 34.25 -8.73 13.22
CA ARG A 386 33.63 -7.60 13.92
C ARG A 386 34.61 -6.75 14.71
N LYS A 387 35.61 -7.37 15.36
CA LYS A 387 36.68 -6.66 16.09
C LYS A 387 37.53 -5.80 15.15
N GLU A 388 37.90 -6.31 13.98
CA GLU A 388 38.61 -5.55 12.95
C GLU A 388 37.71 -4.49 12.28
N HIS A 389 36.42 -4.78 12.08
CA HIS A 389 35.44 -3.81 11.54
C HIS A 389 35.24 -2.61 12.49
N TYR A 390 35.14 -2.84 13.80
CA TYR A 390 35.18 -1.76 14.81
C TYR A 390 36.55 -1.06 14.94
N SER A 391 37.60 -1.62 14.35
CA SER A 391 38.95 -1.04 14.31
C SER A 391 39.29 -0.46 12.92
N GLU A 392 38.29 -0.33 12.03
CA GLU A 392 38.39 0.17 10.65
C GLU A 392 39.39 -0.57 9.73
N ASN A 393 39.90 -1.74 10.14
CA ASN A 393 40.81 -2.58 9.37
C ASN A 393 40.05 -3.40 8.30
N LEU A 394 39.48 -2.70 7.31
CA LEU A 394 38.53 -3.25 6.34
C LEU A 394 39.05 -4.48 5.56
N GLU A 395 40.35 -4.56 5.27
CA GLU A 395 40.92 -5.71 4.55
C GLU A 395 40.91 -6.99 5.38
N LYS A 396 41.43 -6.94 6.62
CA LYS A 396 41.42 -8.08 7.56
C LYS A 396 40.00 -8.47 7.93
N ALA A 397 39.15 -7.49 8.19
CA ALA A 397 37.73 -7.71 8.43
C ALA A 397 37.05 -8.43 7.24
N SER A 398 37.34 -8.02 6.00
CA SER A 398 36.81 -8.67 4.79
C SER A 398 37.24 -10.13 4.67
N ASP A 399 38.52 -10.43 4.90
CA ASP A 399 39.01 -11.81 4.86
C ASP A 399 38.46 -12.66 6.00
N TYR A 400 38.33 -12.11 7.21
CA TYR A 400 37.72 -12.81 8.34
C TYR A 400 36.21 -13.07 8.13
N TYR A 401 35.46 -12.14 7.53
CA TYR A 401 34.07 -12.41 7.12
C TYR A 401 33.98 -13.51 6.05
N ARG A 402 34.91 -13.53 5.07
CA ARG A 402 35.01 -14.58 4.05
C ARG A 402 35.30 -15.95 4.69
N ARG A 403 36.32 -16.04 5.56
CA ARG A 403 36.65 -17.27 6.32
C ARG A 403 35.49 -17.74 7.20
N ALA A 404 34.75 -16.82 7.81
CA ALA A 404 33.56 -17.13 8.62
C ALA A 404 32.42 -17.74 7.78
N ASP A 405 32.18 -17.23 6.57
CA ASP A 405 31.16 -17.76 5.66
C ASP A 405 31.57 -19.13 5.09
N GLU A 406 32.81 -19.25 4.59
CA GLU A 406 33.39 -20.50 4.08
C GLU A 406 33.35 -21.63 5.11
N ALA A 407 33.64 -21.34 6.39
CA ALA A 407 33.56 -22.30 7.49
C ALA A 407 32.15 -22.87 7.75
N ARG A 408 31.08 -22.30 7.17
CA ARG A 408 29.70 -22.88 7.20
C ARG A 408 29.19 -23.33 5.82
N GLY A 409 30.03 -23.28 4.78
CA GLY A 409 29.70 -23.75 3.42
C GLY A 409 29.76 -22.66 2.34
N GLY A 410 30.21 -21.45 2.70
CA GLY A 410 30.36 -20.32 1.78
C GLY A 410 29.04 -19.79 1.26
N ALA A 411 29.08 -19.15 0.08
CA ALA A 411 28.03 -18.26 -0.39
C ALA A 411 26.59 -18.80 -0.38
N ASP A 412 26.38 -20.12 -0.44
CA ASP A 412 25.05 -20.74 -0.46
C ASP A 412 24.55 -21.20 0.91
N ARG A 413 25.38 -21.87 1.72
CA ARG A 413 24.99 -22.42 3.05
C ARG A 413 25.51 -21.62 4.26
N GLY A 414 26.45 -20.71 4.03
CA GLY A 414 27.28 -20.06 5.04
C GLY A 414 26.57 -19.04 5.95
N PHE A 415 27.38 -18.31 6.73
CA PHE A 415 26.91 -17.51 7.85
C PHE A 415 26.30 -16.18 7.43
N LEU A 416 24.96 -16.08 7.45
CA LEU A 416 24.21 -14.87 7.08
C LEU A 416 24.76 -13.55 7.71
N PRO A 417 25.09 -13.47 9.02
CA PRO A 417 25.70 -12.27 9.59
C PRO A 417 27.09 -11.92 9.03
N ALA A 418 27.88 -12.90 8.56
CA ALA A 418 29.15 -12.64 7.89
C ALA A 418 28.96 -12.20 6.43
N LYS A 419 27.99 -12.77 5.70
CA LYS A 419 27.60 -12.30 4.37
C LYS A 419 27.15 -10.83 4.42
N PHE A 420 26.32 -10.49 5.40
CA PHE A 420 25.87 -9.11 5.63
C PHE A 420 27.02 -8.18 6.02
N GLY A 421 27.90 -8.61 6.95
CA GLY A 421 29.11 -7.85 7.29
C GLY A 421 30.02 -7.58 6.09
N SER A 422 30.23 -8.57 5.21
CA SER A 422 30.98 -8.39 3.97
C SER A 422 30.29 -7.41 3.00
N ALA A 423 28.96 -7.37 2.96
CA ALA A 423 28.22 -6.38 2.16
C ALA A 423 28.36 -4.96 2.74
N GLN A 424 28.30 -4.79 4.06
CA GLN A 424 28.56 -3.50 4.73
C GLN A 424 29.98 -2.99 4.40
N LEU A 425 31.00 -3.86 4.41
CA LEU A 425 32.36 -3.50 4.02
C LEU A 425 32.47 -3.03 2.56
N SER A 426 31.79 -3.70 1.62
CA SER A 426 31.73 -3.25 0.23
C SER A 426 31.08 -1.86 0.11
N VAL A 427 30.06 -1.55 0.91
CA VAL A 427 29.48 -0.19 0.99
C VAL A 427 30.50 0.82 1.53
N SER A 428 31.20 0.52 2.63
CA SER A 428 32.23 1.39 3.20
C SER A 428 33.39 1.67 2.23
N LYS A 429 33.78 0.68 1.42
CA LYS A 429 34.76 0.82 0.33
C LYS A 429 34.22 1.56 -0.91
N ARG A 430 32.93 1.90 -0.96
CA ARG A 430 32.21 2.46 -2.12
C ARG A 430 32.10 1.49 -3.32
N GLU A 431 32.31 0.19 -3.09
CA GLU A 431 32.16 -0.91 -4.05
C GLU A 431 30.67 -1.30 -4.20
N PHE A 432 29.80 -0.32 -4.48
CA PHE A 432 28.34 -0.46 -4.39
C PHE A 432 27.76 -1.57 -5.28
N GLY A 433 28.41 -1.89 -6.41
CA GLY A 433 28.00 -3.00 -7.27
C GLY A 433 28.18 -4.37 -6.61
N GLU A 434 29.31 -4.59 -5.91
CA GLU A 434 29.56 -5.83 -5.17
C GLU A 434 28.63 -5.92 -3.95
N ALA A 435 28.40 -4.80 -3.26
CA ALA A 435 27.43 -4.71 -2.17
C ALA A 435 26.01 -5.12 -2.61
N LYS A 436 25.53 -4.57 -3.74
CA LYS A 436 24.22 -4.89 -4.32
C LYS A 436 24.09 -6.38 -4.64
N LEU A 437 25.08 -6.99 -5.29
CA LEU A 437 25.08 -8.43 -5.61
C LEU A 437 25.07 -9.31 -4.35
N LYS A 438 25.84 -8.96 -3.31
CA LYS A 438 25.82 -9.68 -2.02
C LYS A 438 24.44 -9.59 -1.35
N LEU A 439 23.82 -8.41 -1.34
CA LEU A 439 22.53 -8.17 -0.71
C LEU A 439 21.37 -8.83 -1.48
N GLU A 440 21.36 -8.76 -2.81
CA GLU A 440 20.38 -9.49 -3.63
C GLU A 440 20.46 -11.00 -3.41
N LYS A 441 21.69 -11.57 -3.35
CA LYS A 441 21.88 -13.00 -3.04
C LYS A 441 21.43 -13.37 -1.62
N ILE A 442 21.64 -12.50 -0.63
CA ILE A 442 21.10 -12.69 0.74
C ILE A 442 19.56 -12.71 0.69
N ILE A 443 18.92 -11.74 0.04
CA ILE A 443 17.46 -11.60 -0.04
C ILE A 443 16.83 -12.78 -0.79
N GLN A 444 17.52 -13.32 -1.80
CA GLN A 444 17.11 -14.52 -2.53
C GLN A 444 17.13 -15.79 -1.66
N GLN A 445 18.09 -15.91 -0.74
CA GLN A 445 18.18 -17.03 0.22
C GLN A 445 17.19 -16.89 1.38
N SER A 446 17.01 -15.66 1.87
CA SER A 446 16.14 -15.33 3.00
C SER A 446 15.71 -13.86 2.91
N LYS A 447 14.42 -13.55 3.06
CA LYS A 447 13.91 -12.16 3.07
C LYS A 447 14.29 -11.44 4.37
N ASN A 448 15.58 -11.19 4.55
CA ASN A 448 16.16 -10.60 5.75
C ASN A 448 16.02 -9.06 5.74
N ILE A 449 15.68 -8.48 6.90
CA ILE A 449 15.18 -7.11 6.97
C ILE A 449 16.31 -6.10 6.76
N GLU A 450 17.43 -6.24 7.45
CA GLU A 450 18.57 -5.33 7.35
C GLU A 450 19.19 -5.36 5.93
N ALA A 451 19.10 -6.52 5.26
CA ALA A 451 19.52 -6.66 3.87
C ALA A 451 18.59 -5.90 2.91
N MET A 452 17.26 -5.98 3.11
CA MET A 452 16.30 -5.20 2.33
C MET A 452 16.42 -3.69 2.62
N THR A 453 16.62 -3.29 3.88
CA THR A 453 16.87 -1.89 4.27
C THR A 453 18.10 -1.35 3.56
N LEU A 454 19.26 -2.01 3.69
CA LEU A 454 20.50 -1.54 3.09
C LEU A 454 20.43 -1.52 1.55
N LEU A 455 19.85 -2.54 0.92
CA LEU A 455 19.70 -2.57 -0.53
C LEU A 455 18.70 -1.52 -1.05
N GLY A 456 17.58 -1.34 -0.36
CA GLY A 456 16.60 -0.30 -0.67
C GLY A 456 17.19 1.11 -0.61
N THR A 457 17.96 1.39 0.45
CA THR A 457 18.70 2.65 0.60
C THR A 457 19.76 2.85 -0.49
N LEU A 458 20.54 1.81 -0.83
CA LEU A 458 21.53 1.87 -1.91
C LEU A 458 20.95 2.09 -3.32
N TYR A 459 19.68 1.75 -3.53
CA TYR A 459 18.95 2.11 -4.76
C TYR A 459 18.29 3.48 -4.67
N ALA A 460 17.80 3.89 -3.50
CA ALA A 460 17.26 5.23 -3.27
C ALA A 460 18.33 6.32 -3.52
N GLU A 461 19.49 6.19 -2.89
CA GLU A 461 20.61 7.12 -3.07
C GLU A 461 21.13 7.15 -4.51
N GLU A 462 21.16 6.01 -5.20
CA GLU A 462 21.52 5.97 -6.62
C GLU A 462 20.55 6.80 -7.49
N VAL A 463 19.24 6.73 -7.22
CA VAL A 463 18.24 7.56 -7.91
C VAL A 463 18.43 9.04 -7.54
N PHE A 464 18.64 9.37 -6.27
CA PHE A 464 18.84 10.75 -5.82
C PHE A 464 20.09 11.41 -6.41
N ILE A 465 21.21 10.68 -6.49
CA ILE A 465 22.44 11.13 -7.14
C ILE A 465 22.24 11.28 -8.66
N SER A 466 21.48 10.38 -9.29
CA SER A 466 21.14 10.47 -10.71
C SER A 466 20.29 11.71 -11.03
N GLN A 467 19.34 12.05 -10.16
CA GLN A 467 18.52 13.27 -10.23
C GLN A 467 19.37 14.54 -10.04
N GLN A 468 20.21 14.61 -9.00
CA GLN A 468 21.07 15.76 -8.73
C GLN A 468 22.04 16.06 -9.88
N ASN A 469 22.60 15.01 -10.50
CA ASN A 469 23.49 15.15 -11.66
C ASN A 469 22.74 15.43 -12.99
N ASN A 470 21.39 15.50 -12.99
CA ASN A 470 20.55 15.58 -14.19
C ASN A 470 20.94 14.52 -15.26
N SER A 471 21.28 13.30 -14.81
CA SER A 471 21.70 12.23 -15.70
C SER A 471 20.53 11.75 -16.57
N LYS A 472 20.83 11.37 -17.81
CA LYS A 472 19.86 10.82 -18.78
C LYS A 472 19.68 9.29 -18.64
N GLU A 473 20.24 8.70 -17.59
CA GLU A 473 20.05 7.29 -17.25
C GLU A 473 18.64 7.04 -16.72
N ASP A 474 17.86 6.18 -17.38
CA ASP A 474 16.54 5.78 -16.92
C ASP A 474 16.64 4.79 -15.75
N LYS A 475 16.70 5.32 -14.52
CA LYS A 475 16.74 4.54 -13.28
C LYS A 475 15.36 4.15 -12.74
N SER A 476 14.35 4.05 -13.62
CA SER A 476 12.99 3.63 -13.25
C SER A 476 12.91 2.21 -12.69
N LEU A 477 13.89 1.34 -12.98
CA LEU A 477 13.98 0.01 -12.41
C LEU A 477 14.47 0.05 -10.96
N GLU A 478 15.54 0.80 -10.70
CA GLU A 478 16.18 1.02 -9.39
C GLU A 478 15.21 1.73 -8.45
N PHE A 479 14.51 2.74 -8.94
CA PHE A 479 13.40 3.42 -8.26
C PHE A 479 12.32 2.44 -7.78
N ARG A 480 11.88 1.54 -8.67
CA ARG A 480 10.87 0.51 -8.36
C ARG A 480 11.40 -0.55 -7.39
N LYS A 481 12.68 -0.93 -7.50
CA LYS A 481 13.36 -1.82 -6.53
C LYS A 481 13.43 -1.17 -5.15
N ALA A 482 13.87 0.09 -5.06
CA ALA A 482 13.99 0.84 -3.81
C ALA A 482 12.65 0.88 -3.06
N ILE A 483 11.58 1.33 -3.72
CA ILE A 483 10.23 1.37 -3.16
C ILE A 483 9.78 -0.04 -2.73
N GLY A 484 10.02 -1.07 -3.57
CA GLY A 484 9.64 -2.45 -3.27
C GLY A 484 10.31 -3.03 -2.02
N TYR A 485 11.61 -2.77 -1.82
CA TYR A 485 12.32 -3.23 -0.62
C TYR A 485 11.95 -2.41 0.62
N LEU A 486 11.84 -1.08 0.52
CA LEU A 486 11.52 -0.23 1.67
C LEU A 486 10.06 -0.39 2.15
N GLU A 487 9.07 -0.60 1.27
CA GLU A 487 7.70 -0.96 1.69
C GLU A 487 7.61 -2.40 2.24
N SER A 488 8.49 -3.32 1.82
CA SER A 488 8.61 -4.65 2.44
C SER A 488 9.12 -4.56 3.89
N VAL A 489 10.08 -3.66 4.14
CA VAL A 489 10.54 -3.32 5.50
C VAL A 489 9.43 -2.64 6.32
N ARG A 490 8.78 -1.60 5.78
CA ARG A 490 7.66 -0.88 6.42
C ARG A 490 6.45 -1.78 6.71
N THR A 491 6.23 -2.81 5.90
CA THR A 491 5.22 -3.85 6.14
C THR A 491 5.66 -4.83 7.22
N SER A 492 6.95 -5.15 7.31
CA SER A 492 7.50 -6.00 8.37
C SER A 492 7.36 -5.38 9.77
N TRP A 493 7.44 -4.05 9.89
CA TRP A 493 7.18 -3.34 11.17
C TRP A 493 5.73 -3.48 11.68
N LYS A 494 4.78 -3.87 10.82
CA LYS A 494 3.37 -4.07 11.21
C LYS A 494 3.09 -5.47 11.76
N ASP A 495 4.07 -6.38 11.76
CA ASP A 495 3.98 -7.74 12.29
C ASP A 495 4.35 -7.75 13.79
N PRO A 496 3.39 -7.89 14.73
CA PRO A 496 3.67 -7.78 16.17
C PRO A 496 4.64 -8.86 16.67
N ASN A 497 4.75 -9.98 15.95
CA ASN A 497 5.61 -11.11 16.32
C ASN A 497 7.10 -10.81 16.13
N ARG A 498 7.46 -9.74 15.41
CA ARG A 498 8.86 -9.42 15.08
C ARG A 498 9.50 -8.39 16.01
N ASN A 499 8.69 -7.63 16.77
CA ASN A 499 9.13 -6.61 17.72
C ASN A 499 10.24 -5.68 17.17
N LEU A 500 10.01 -5.14 15.96
CA LEU A 500 10.98 -4.32 15.24
C LEU A 500 10.81 -2.85 15.60
N THR A 501 11.90 -2.16 15.91
CA THR A 501 11.95 -0.70 15.95
C THR A 501 11.82 -0.13 14.53
N PRO A 502 10.87 0.78 14.25
CA PRO A 502 10.82 1.51 12.98
C PRO A 502 12.07 2.41 12.80
N ASP A 503 12.37 2.76 11.56
CA ASP A 503 13.59 3.51 11.18
C ASP A 503 13.19 4.80 10.44
N THR A 504 13.58 5.96 10.97
CA THR A 504 13.26 7.27 10.37
C THR A 504 13.97 7.47 9.03
N SER A 505 15.18 6.92 8.84
CA SER A 505 15.92 7.04 7.57
C SER A 505 15.22 6.33 6.41
N VAL A 506 14.60 5.18 6.69
CA VAL A 506 13.76 4.43 5.73
C VAL A 506 12.54 5.24 5.34
N LEU A 507 11.86 5.88 6.30
CA LEU A 507 10.69 6.72 6.02
C LEU A 507 11.04 8.00 5.25
N LEU A 508 12.16 8.65 5.56
CA LEU A 508 12.64 9.83 4.82
C LEU A 508 13.03 9.49 3.38
N ASN A 509 13.75 8.39 3.16
CA ASN A 509 14.08 7.92 1.82
C ASN A 509 12.83 7.52 1.02
N LEU A 510 11.87 6.84 1.65
CA LEU A 510 10.59 6.49 1.03
C LEU A 510 9.73 7.73 0.73
N ALA A 511 9.76 8.75 1.59
CA ALA A 511 9.08 10.02 1.34
C ALA A 511 9.65 10.74 0.10
N ARG A 512 10.98 10.86 0.00
CA ARG A 512 11.65 11.48 -1.15
C ARG A 512 11.44 10.69 -2.46
N LEU A 513 11.38 9.36 -2.39
CA LEU A 513 10.99 8.53 -3.55
C LEU A 513 9.53 8.79 -3.98
N TYR A 514 8.61 9.02 -3.04
CA TYR A 514 7.20 9.28 -3.35
C TYR A 514 6.85 10.73 -3.72
N GLU A 515 7.76 11.69 -3.53
CA GLU A 515 7.56 13.13 -3.72
C GLU A 515 6.87 13.50 -5.05
N VAL A 516 7.38 12.99 -6.18
CA VAL A 516 6.93 13.39 -7.53
C VAL A 516 5.69 12.64 -8.02
N GLU A 517 5.53 11.36 -7.65
CA GLU A 517 4.46 10.51 -8.20
C GLU A 517 3.31 10.23 -7.24
N GLN A 518 3.57 10.21 -5.92
CA GLN A 518 2.61 9.78 -4.89
C GLN A 518 2.71 10.67 -3.63
N PRO A 519 2.54 12.01 -3.76
CA PRO A 519 2.79 12.98 -2.68
C PRO A 519 1.95 12.71 -1.42
N GLU A 520 0.75 12.15 -1.55
CA GLU A 520 -0.06 11.70 -0.40
C GLU A 520 0.65 10.65 0.48
N LYS A 521 1.39 9.71 -0.14
CA LYS A 521 2.20 8.74 0.60
C LYS A 521 3.47 9.36 1.16
N SER A 522 4.06 10.32 0.46
CA SER A 522 5.21 11.07 0.96
C SER A 522 4.84 11.80 2.25
N LEU A 523 3.73 12.54 2.24
CA LEU A 523 3.15 13.19 3.43
C LEU A 523 2.86 12.19 4.55
N GLN A 524 2.29 11.01 4.27
CA GLN A 524 2.08 9.96 5.29
C GLN A 524 3.39 9.43 5.89
N CYS A 525 4.47 9.36 5.12
CA CYS A 525 5.78 8.94 5.64
C CYS A 525 6.39 10.03 6.52
N LEU A 526 6.31 11.31 6.10
CA LEU A 526 6.78 12.43 6.91
C LEU A 526 5.95 12.62 8.20
N GLN A 527 4.64 12.37 8.17
CA GLN A 527 3.78 12.36 9.38
C GLN A 527 4.13 11.21 10.34
N GLN A 528 4.63 10.08 9.83
CA GLN A 528 5.14 8.99 10.68
C GLN A 528 6.49 9.35 11.30
N VAL A 529 7.34 10.09 10.60
CA VAL A 529 8.55 10.69 11.20
C VAL A 529 8.18 11.75 12.24
N GLU A 530 7.22 12.65 11.95
CA GLU A 530 6.71 13.65 12.90
C GLU A 530 6.31 13.00 14.25
N GLN A 531 5.63 11.85 14.19
CA GLN A 531 5.26 11.06 15.37
C GLN A 531 6.46 10.43 16.08
N MET A 532 7.36 9.77 15.36
CA MET A 532 8.55 9.13 15.94
C MET A 532 9.51 10.14 16.62
N GLU A 533 9.61 11.35 16.09
CA GLU A 533 10.40 12.42 16.71
C GLU A 533 9.71 12.98 17.95
N TYR A 534 8.37 13.11 17.97
CA TYR A 534 7.64 13.45 19.21
C TYR A 534 7.83 12.40 20.30
N ASP A 535 7.70 11.11 19.96
CA ASP A 535 7.84 10.01 20.92
C ASP A 535 9.23 10.03 21.59
N GLN A 536 10.30 10.25 20.81
CA GLN A 536 11.66 10.43 21.34
C GLN A 536 11.77 11.65 22.29
N ILE A 537 11.24 12.81 21.90
CA ILE A 537 11.26 14.03 22.74
C ILE A 537 10.50 13.81 24.07
N LEU A 538 9.42 13.02 24.04
CA LEU A 538 8.63 12.65 25.22
C LEU A 538 9.33 11.62 26.12
N GLU A 539 10.07 10.67 25.55
CA GLU A 539 10.93 9.75 26.32
C GLU A 539 12.08 10.50 27.02
N GLU A 540 12.72 11.46 26.34
CA GLU A 540 13.74 12.32 26.95
C GLU A 540 13.18 13.24 28.04
N ASN A 541 11.91 13.68 27.90
CA ASN A 541 11.28 14.65 28.79
C ASN A 541 9.95 14.14 29.40
N PRO A 542 9.95 13.15 30.31
CA PRO A 542 8.74 12.54 30.87
C PRO A 542 7.80 13.47 31.67
N LYS A 543 8.17 14.75 31.83
CA LYS A 543 7.37 15.81 32.45
C LYS A 543 6.39 16.48 31.47
N LEU A 544 6.58 16.32 30.17
CA LEU A 544 5.77 16.93 29.12
C LEU A 544 4.52 16.09 28.77
N GLN A 545 3.74 15.70 29.79
CA GLN A 545 2.54 14.87 29.59
C GLN A 545 1.26 15.71 29.61
N GLY A 546 0.52 15.66 28.51
CA GLY A 546 -0.77 16.36 28.31
C GLY A 546 -1.17 16.31 26.82
N ASP A 547 -2.33 16.87 26.48
CA ASP A 547 -2.75 17.06 25.08
C ASP A 547 -3.13 18.51 24.79
N ASP A 548 -2.46 19.45 25.46
CA ASP A 548 -2.70 20.88 25.29
C ASP A 548 -2.21 21.38 23.92
N PRO A 549 -2.95 22.28 23.24
CA PRO A 549 -2.51 22.89 21.99
C PRO A 549 -1.16 23.61 22.09
N SER A 550 -0.84 24.19 23.26
CA SER A 550 0.46 24.81 23.56
C SER A 550 1.60 23.80 23.62
N LEU A 551 1.36 22.60 24.16
CA LEU A 551 2.34 21.52 24.14
C LEU A 551 2.59 21.02 22.71
N ARG A 552 1.53 20.83 21.91
CA ARG A 552 1.68 20.48 20.49
C ARG A 552 2.45 21.53 19.69
N ALA A 553 2.26 22.82 19.98
CA ALA A 553 3.05 23.89 19.39
C ALA A 553 4.53 23.83 19.84
N PHE A 554 4.80 23.68 21.14
CA PHE A 554 6.16 23.56 21.68
C PHE A 554 6.92 22.35 21.11
N LEU A 555 6.26 21.20 21.00
CA LEU A 555 6.81 19.98 20.38
C LEU A 555 7.14 20.23 18.91
N ARG A 556 6.26 20.88 18.14
CA ARG A 556 6.53 21.26 16.74
C ARG A 556 7.74 22.16 16.61
N GLU A 557 7.82 23.21 17.42
CA GLU A 557 8.99 24.11 17.43
C GLU A 557 10.29 23.41 17.87
N SER A 558 10.22 22.18 18.37
CA SER A 558 11.38 21.36 18.75
C SER A 558 11.80 20.35 17.66
N LEU A 559 11.03 20.21 16.57
CA LEU A 559 11.34 19.32 15.44
C LEU A 559 12.34 19.94 14.45
N PRO A 560 13.03 19.12 13.62
CA PRO A 560 13.87 19.60 12.53
C PRO A 560 13.09 20.49 11.53
N PRO A 561 13.53 21.74 11.25
CA PRO A 561 12.80 22.66 10.37
C PRO A 561 12.56 22.14 8.95
N GLN A 562 13.46 21.28 8.44
CA GLN A 562 13.37 20.65 7.13
C GLN A 562 12.14 19.74 7.02
N LEU A 563 11.82 19.00 8.09
CA LEU A 563 10.66 18.11 8.14
C LEU A 563 9.36 18.91 8.05
N LEU A 564 9.24 19.96 8.87
CA LEU A 564 8.09 20.86 8.89
C LEU A 564 7.91 21.63 7.58
N ASN A 565 9.01 22.11 6.97
CA ASN A 565 8.98 22.73 5.64
C ASN A 565 8.39 21.78 4.59
N ASN A 566 8.88 20.54 4.53
CA ASN A 566 8.46 19.58 3.52
C ASN A 566 7.00 19.14 3.71
N ILE A 567 6.57 18.94 4.96
CA ILE A 567 5.15 18.73 5.30
C ILE A 567 4.30 19.94 4.86
N GLY A 568 4.78 21.16 5.08
CA GLY A 568 4.15 22.40 4.60
C GLY A 568 4.02 22.45 3.07
N CYS A 569 5.06 22.08 2.33
CA CYS A 569 5.03 21.98 0.87
C CYS A 569 3.99 20.98 0.36
N PHE A 570 3.85 19.81 0.98
CA PHE A 570 2.80 18.85 0.61
C PHE A 570 1.39 19.33 0.98
N TYR A 571 1.20 20.04 2.09
CA TYR A 571 -0.09 20.69 2.37
C TYR A 571 -0.43 21.79 1.37
N TYR A 572 0.56 22.59 0.94
CA TYR A 572 0.39 23.58 -0.13
C TYR A 572 -0.01 22.91 -1.46
N GLN A 573 0.66 21.81 -1.84
CA GLN A 573 0.32 21.03 -3.04
C GLN A 573 -1.08 20.41 -2.97
N ALA A 574 -1.54 20.04 -1.78
CA ALA A 574 -2.88 19.51 -1.51
C ALA A 574 -3.98 20.59 -1.39
N GLU A 575 -3.70 21.84 -1.77
CA GLU A 575 -4.59 23.02 -1.64
C GLU A 575 -5.01 23.34 -0.18
N LYS A 576 -4.33 22.78 0.84
CA LYS A 576 -4.61 22.98 2.28
C LYS A 576 -3.77 24.12 2.86
N TYR A 577 -3.93 25.32 2.30
CA TYR A 577 -3.05 26.46 2.58
C TYR A 577 -2.98 26.84 4.06
N ASP A 578 -4.06 26.74 4.83
CA ASP A 578 -4.06 27.05 6.27
C ASP A 578 -3.08 26.16 7.05
N GLN A 579 -3.11 24.86 6.78
CA GLN A 579 -2.20 23.89 7.39
C GLN A 579 -0.75 24.10 6.92
N ALA A 580 -0.56 24.42 5.64
CA ALA A 580 0.76 24.78 5.11
C ALA A 580 1.35 26.00 5.83
N ARG A 581 0.55 27.06 6.03
CA ARG A 581 0.95 28.29 6.73
C ARG A 581 1.34 28.01 8.19
N GLU A 582 0.55 27.22 8.91
CA GLU A 582 0.87 26.81 10.29
C GLU A 582 2.19 26.03 10.36
N MET A 583 2.43 25.09 9.44
CA MET A 583 3.65 24.28 9.44
C MET A 583 4.89 25.12 9.08
N LEU A 584 4.78 26.01 8.09
CA LEU A 584 5.88 26.89 7.68
C LEU A 584 6.20 27.94 8.76
N GLN A 585 5.20 28.49 9.45
CA GLN A 585 5.45 29.36 10.59
C GLN A 585 6.10 28.61 11.76
N SER A 586 5.66 27.37 12.03
CA SER A 586 6.31 26.49 13.03
C SER A 586 7.76 26.18 12.65
N ALA A 587 8.05 26.00 11.36
CA ALA A 587 9.40 25.77 10.84
C ALA A 587 10.31 26.99 11.01
N LEU A 588 9.81 28.22 10.82
CA LEU A 588 10.57 29.44 11.11
C LEU A 588 10.92 29.56 12.60
N ASN A 589 9.95 29.28 13.48
CA ASN A 589 10.19 29.27 14.93
C ASN A 589 11.20 28.18 15.34
N ALA A 590 11.13 27.00 14.71
CA ALA A 590 12.09 25.92 14.89
C ALA A 590 13.50 26.28 14.38
N CYS A 591 13.63 27.02 13.26
CA CYS A 591 14.94 27.51 12.78
C CYS A 591 15.67 28.38 13.82
N VAL A 592 14.94 29.23 14.54
CA VAL A 592 15.54 30.05 15.62
C VAL A 592 16.07 29.16 16.74
N LYS A 593 15.26 28.22 17.26
CA LYS A 593 15.68 27.27 18.30
C LYS A 593 16.77 26.28 17.86
N ALA A 594 16.85 25.97 16.57
CA ALA A 594 17.92 25.15 16.01
C ALA A 594 19.25 25.92 15.97
N GLY A 595 19.22 27.20 15.61
CA GLY A 595 20.39 28.10 15.64
C GLY A 595 20.91 28.37 17.06
N GLU A 596 20.08 28.23 18.10
CA GLU A 596 20.51 28.27 19.51
C GLU A 596 21.21 26.98 19.98
N LYS A 597 21.17 25.89 19.19
CA LYS A 597 21.67 24.56 19.58
C LYS A 597 22.75 23.97 18.67
N HIS A 598 22.74 24.29 17.38
CA HIS A 598 23.55 23.59 16.37
C HIS A 598 24.15 24.55 15.34
N ASP A 599 25.38 25.02 15.60
CA ASP A 599 26.16 25.89 14.70
C ASP A 599 26.44 25.27 13.31
N GLU A 600 26.29 23.95 13.15
CA GLU A 600 26.50 23.24 11.88
C GLU A 600 25.34 23.39 10.87
N ILE A 601 24.17 23.87 11.31
CA ILE A 601 23.00 24.02 10.45
C ILE A 601 22.99 25.42 9.82
N ASP A 602 22.95 25.48 8.49
CA ASP A 602 22.71 26.73 7.75
C ASP A 602 21.26 27.21 7.95
N THR A 603 21.04 27.88 9.08
CA THR A 603 19.76 28.51 9.42
C THR A 603 19.43 29.70 8.51
N ASP A 604 20.41 30.28 7.80
CA ASP A 604 20.18 31.37 6.87
C ASP A 604 19.50 30.87 5.59
N ALA A 605 20.04 29.84 4.95
CA ALA A 605 19.43 29.19 3.78
C ALA A 605 18.07 28.58 4.11
N LEU A 606 17.89 28.01 5.32
CA LEU A 606 16.60 27.48 5.76
C LEU A 606 15.56 28.59 5.95
N VAL A 607 15.88 29.66 6.72
CA VAL A 607 14.95 30.79 6.90
C VAL A 607 14.59 31.45 5.58
N THR A 608 15.56 31.56 4.66
CA THR A 608 15.36 32.07 3.28
C THR A 608 14.33 31.23 2.52
N THR A 609 14.53 29.91 2.49
CA THR A 609 13.66 28.97 1.77
C THR A 609 12.25 28.88 2.38
N ILE A 610 12.16 28.79 3.71
CA ILE A 610 10.88 28.68 4.42
C ILE A 610 10.09 30.00 4.29
N SER A 611 10.75 31.16 4.36
CA SER A 611 10.10 32.46 4.14
C SER A 611 9.55 32.59 2.72
N TYR A 612 10.27 32.12 1.70
CA TYR A 612 9.75 32.06 0.33
C TYR A 612 8.51 31.17 0.25
N ASN A 613 8.56 29.95 0.80
CA ASN A 613 7.43 29.01 0.82
C ASN A 613 6.20 29.58 1.58
N LEU A 614 6.43 30.33 2.66
CA LEU A 614 5.38 31.03 3.40
C LEU A 614 4.76 32.15 2.56
N GLY A 615 5.57 32.96 1.88
CA GLY A 615 5.11 33.98 0.92
C GLY A 615 4.28 33.38 -0.23
N ARG A 616 4.71 32.23 -0.78
CA ARG A 616 3.98 31.48 -1.81
C ARG A 616 2.62 30.97 -1.30
N THR A 617 2.54 30.57 -0.04
CA THR A 617 1.31 30.12 0.62
C THR A 617 0.33 31.28 0.84
N LEU A 618 0.80 32.42 1.36
CA LEU A 618 0.01 33.65 1.53
C LEU A 618 -0.49 34.20 0.17
N GLU A 619 0.34 34.11 -0.87
CA GLU A 619 -0.04 34.46 -2.24
C GLU A 619 -1.20 33.58 -2.76
N ALA A 620 -1.18 32.27 -2.48
CA ALA A 620 -2.25 31.35 -2.85
C ALA A 620 -3.56 31.58 -2.06
N MET A 621 -3.46 32.03 -0.80
CA MET A 621 -4.60 32.53 -0.02
C MET A 621 -5.19 33.85 -0.56
N ASN A 622 -4.50 34.51 -1.51
CA ASN A 622 -4.78 35.88 -1.99
C ASN A 622 -4.52 36.98 -0.93
N GLN A 623 -3.75 36.69 0.13
CA GLN A 623 -3.25 37.69 1.09
C GLN A 623 -2.03 38.41 0.52
N PHE A 624 -2.22 39.14 -0.59
CA PHE A 624 -1.12 39.71 -1.38
C PHE A 624 -0.22 40.69 -0.61
N ASP A 625 -0.77 41.46 0.32
CA ASP A 625 -0.01 42.46 1.07
C ASP A 625 0.89 41.81 2.12
N GLU A 626 0.41 40.77 2.82
CA GLU A 626 1.22 39.94 3.70
C GLU A 626 2.29 39.16 2.92
N ALA A 627 1.95 38.59 1.75
CA ALA A 627 2.91 37.93 0.88
C ALA A 627 4.02 38.90 0.41
N ASN A 628 3.66 40.11 -0.02
CA ASN A 628 4.60 41.15 -0.40
C ASN A 628 5.51 41.58 0.77
N ASN A 629 4.97 41.69 1.99
CA ASN A 629 5.76 41.99 3.19
C ASN A 629 6.78 40.88 3.48
N VAL A 630 6.40 39.60 3.36
CA VAL A 630 7.31 38.45 3.54
C VAL A 630 8.39 38.41 2.45
N TYR A 631 8.02 38.57 1.18
CA TYR A 631 9.00 38.64 0.08
C TYR A 631 9.93 39.86 0.18
N GLN A 632 9.44 41.00 0.65
CA GLN A 632 10.29 42.18 0.87
C GLN A 632 11.22 41.98 2.08
N GLY A 633 10.76 41.38 3.17
CA GLY A 633 11.61 41.00 4.30
C GLY A 633 12.72 40.03 3.89
N LEU A 634 12.40 39.07 3.02
CA LEU A 634 13.36 38.15 2.40
C LEU A 634 14.38 38.90 1.52
N LEU A 635 13.92 39.76 0.59
CA LEU A 635 14.81 40.54 -0.30
C LEU A 635 15.63 41.62 0.41
N ASN A 636 15.21 42.09 1.58
CA ASN A 636 16.01 42.99 2.43
C ASN A 636 17.22 42.27 3.05
N ARG A 637 17.17 40.94 3.18
CA ARG A 637 18.26 40.07 3.66
C ARG A 637 19.09 39.54 2.48
N HIS A 638 18.43 38.95 1.49
CA HIS A 638 19.00 38.31 0.30
C HIS A 638 18.44 38.94 -0.97
N SER A 639 19.00 40.09 -1.36
CA SER A 639 18.50 40.91 -2.48
C SER A 639 18.74 40.29 -3.87
N ASP A 640 19.57 39.26 -3.95
CA ASP A 640 19.89 38.47 -5.14
C ASP A 640 18.85 37.39 -5.46
N TYR A 641 18.06 36.93 -4.47
CA TYR A 641 17.07 35.86 -4.61
C TYR A 641 15.97 36.20 -5.65
N THR A 642 16.15 35.74 -6.90
CA THR A 642 15.34 36.17 -8.06
C THR A 642 13.88 35.77 -7.93
N ASP A 643 13.61 34.56 -7.46
CA ASP A 643 12.28 33.95 -7.36
C ASP A 643 11.27 34.81 -6.56
N ALA A 644 11.68 35.33 -5.41
CA ALA A 644 10.82 36.23 -4.61
C ALA A 644 10.49 37.53 -5.36
N ARG A 645 11.48 38.11 -6.08
CA ARG A 645 11.27 39.28 -6.94
C ARG A 645 10.34 38.95 -8.13
N THR A 646 10.45 37.73 -8.69
CA THR A 646 9.55 37.21 -9.73
C THR A 646 8.11 37.08 -9.23
N ARG A 647 7.89 36.60 -8.00
CA ARG A 647 6.55 36.57 -7.37
C ARG A 647 6.00 37.98 -7.12
N MET A 648 6.79 38.89 -6.54
CA MET A 648 6.36 40.28 -6.33
C MET A 648 5.99 40.97 -7.65
N ALA A 649 6.76 40.79 -8.71
CA ALA A 649 6.44 41.32 -10.05
C ALA A 649 5.14 40.71 -10.61
N TYR A 650 4.89 39.41 -10.39
CA TYR A 650 3.64 38.75 -10.77
C TYR A 650 2.42 39.24 -9.96
N ILE A 651 2.57 39.48 -8.64
CA ILE A 651 1.54 40.09 -7.80
C ILE A 651 1.22 41.51 -8.30
N ALA A 652 2.24 42.32 -8.57
CA ALA A 652 2.09 43.67 -9.13
C ALA A 652 1.41 43.66 -10.52
N LEU A 653 1.66 42.66 -11.37
CA LEU A 653 0.91 42.44 -12.62
C LEU A 653 -0.57 42.13 -12.40
N ARG A 654 -0.92 41.38 -11.35
CA ARG A 654 -2.32 41.05 -11.03
C ARG A 654 -3.07 42.24 -10.42
N GLN A 655 -2.42 43.00 -9.54
CA GLN A 655 -2.99 44.18 -8.90
C GLN A 655 -3.09 45.38 -9.87
N ASN A 656 -1.99 45.75 -10.53
CA ASN A 656 -1.89 46.91 -11.42
C ASN A 656 -1.42 46.54 -12.85
N PRO A 657 -2.29 45.95 -13.71
CA PRO A 657 -1.91 45.44 -15.04
C PRO A 657 -1.42 46.50 -16.05
N THR A 658 -1.64 47.78 -15.79
CA THR A 658 -1.40 48.89 -16.74
C THR A 658 -0.32 49.88 -16.32
N SER A 659 0.07 49.92 -15.04
CA SER A 659 1.03 50.89 -14.52
C SER A 659 2.28 50.23 -13.97
N ASP A 660 2.17 49.51 -12.86
CA ASP A 660 3.33 49.22 -12.00
C ASP A 660 3.82 47.78 -12.13
N GLY A 661 2.93 46.82 -12.37
CA GLY A 661 3.31 45.48 -12.82
C GLY A 661 4.20 45.49 -14.07
N PRO A 662 3.82 46.21 -15.16
CA PRO A 662 4.68 46.40 -16.33
C PRO A 662 6.09 46.95 -16.01
N LYS A 663 6.19 47.92 -15.09
CA LYS A 663 7.50 48.49 -14.66
C LYS A 663 8.32 47.48 -13.87
N ALA A 664 7.69 46.80 -12.91
CA ALA A 664 8.35 45.80 -12.06
C ALA A 664 8.90 44.63 -12.89
N VAL A 665 8.13 44.16 -13.86
CA VAL A 665 8.54 43.12 -14.82
C VAL A 665 9.66 43.59 -15.74
N ALA A 666 9.61 44.82 -16.25
CA ALA A 666 10.67 45.37 -17.08
C ALA A 666 11.99 45.52 -16.29
N ALA A 667 11.93 45.99 -15.04
CA ALA A 667 13.10 46.10 -14.16
C ALA A 667 13.66 44.72 -13.77
N LEU A 668 12.80 43.76 -13.44
CA LEU A 668 13.18 42.35 -13.19
C LEU A 668 13.88 41.75 -14.43
N TYR A 669 13.30 41.92 -15.62
CA TYR A 669 13.89 41.39 -16.85
C TYR A 669 15.21 42.09 -17.23
N GLN A 670 15.39 43.37 -16.90
CA GLN A 670 16.68 44.06 -17.06
C GLN A 670 17.75 43.51 -16.09
N ASN A 671 17.40 43.32 -14.82
CA ASN A 671 18.34 42.88 -13.78
C ASN A 671 18.69 41.39 -13.89
N SER A 672 17.74 40.54 -14.29
CA SER A 672 17.82 39.08 -14.19
C SER A 672 17.50 38.41 -15.54
N SER A 673 17.92 39.01 -16.65
CA SER A 673 17.56 38.57 -18.02
C SER A 673 17.97 37.13 -18.39
N ALA A 674 18.83 36.47 -17.61
CA ALA A 674 19.29 35.10 -17.87
C ALA A 674 18.41 34.01 -17.23
N ASP A 675 17.62 34.35 -16.22
CA ASP A 675 16.78 33.43 -15.45
C ASP A 675 15.59 32.93 -16.31
N LEU A 676 15.35 31.61 -16.30
CA LEU A 676 14.30 30.97 -17.10
C LEU A 676 12.89 31.27 -16.59
N GLU A 677 12.68 31.39 -15.28
CA GLU A 677 11.37 31.72 -14.71
C GLU A 677 11.04 33.20 -14.92
N VAL A 678 12.04 34.07 -14.83
CA VAL A 678 11.94 35.49 -15.26
C VAL A 678 11.57 35.57 -16.75
N ARG A 679 12.15 34.73 -17.60
CA ARG A 679 11.81 34.64 -19.04
C ARG A 679 10.42 34.11 -19.29
N ALA A 680 9.96 33.11 -18.54
CA ALA A 680 8.60 32.58 -18.64
C ALA A 680 7.57 33.64 -18.24
N LEU A 681 7.79 34.36 -17.13
CA LEU A 681 6.97 35.49 -16.69
C LEU A 681 6.96 36.64 -17.72
N TYR A 682 8.12 36.98 -18.28
CA TYR A 682 8.21 38.02 -19.31
C TYR A 682 7.46 37.64 -20.60
N GLY A 683 7.57 36.38 -21.05
CA GLY A 683 6.80 35.86 -22.17
C GLY A 683 5.29 35.87 -21.91
N TRP A 684 4.86 35.41 -20.73
CA TRP A 684 3.47 35.49 -20.27
C TRP A 684 2.94 36.92 -20.31
N TYR A 685 3.72 37.88 -19.81
CA TYR A 685 3.38 39.31 -19.84
C TYR A 685 3.24 39.83 -21.28
N LEU A 686 4.19 39.51 -22.17
CA LEU A 686 4.11 39.90 -23.59
C LEU A 686 2.82 39.37 -24.23
N GLY A 687 2.47 38.09 -24.04
CA GLY A 687 1.23 37.51 -24.59
C GLY A 687 -0.05 38.16 -24.04
N LYS A 688 -0.06 38.57 -22.76
CA LYS A 688 -1.20 39.31 -22.15
C LYS A 688 -1.35 40.73 -22.71
N VAL A 689 -0.26 41.38 -23.12
CA VAL A 689 -0.28 42.72 -23.74
C VAL A 689 -0.68 42.63 -25.22
N HIS A 690 -0.01 41.77 -25.99
CA HIS A 690 -0.12 41.74 -27.46
C HIS A 690 -1.38 41.03 -27.97
N THR A 691 -2.08 40.25 -27.13
CA THR A 691 -3.44 39.78 -27.44
C THR A 691 -4.47 40.92 -27.65
N ARG A 692 -4.14 42.17 -27.29
CA ARG A 692 -4.96 43.37 -27.60
C ARG A 692 -4.62 44.04 -28.94
N LYS A 693 -3.44 43.74 -29.51
CA LYS A 693 -2.96 44.21 -30.83
C LYS A 693 -1.94 43.22 -31.38
N ARG A 694 -2.39 42.22 -32.14
CA ARG A 694 -1.49 41.37 -32.92
C ARG A 694 -1.05 42.09 -34.19
N ASN A 695 0.24 41.95 -34.51
CA ASN A 695 0.79 42.39 -35.78
C ASN A 695 0.48 41.35 -36.86
N ALA A 696 0.13 41.79 -38.07
CA ALA A 696 -0.16 40.87 -39.18
C ALA A 696 1.08 40.11 -39.68
N ASN A 697 2.30 40.59 -39.36
CA ASN A 697 3.56 39.90 -39.64
C ASN A 697 4.05 39.13 -38.41
N ILE A 698 4.05 37.80 -38.50
CA ILE A 698 4.51 36.87 -37.45
C ILE A 698 5.98 37.15 -37.06
N ALA A 699 6.83 37.57 -38.01
CA ALA A 699 8.24 37.87 -37.73
C ALA A 699 8.47 39.19 -36.96
N GLU A 700 7.42 39.99 -36.78
CA GLU A 700 7.41 41.24 -35.99
C GLU A 700 6.74 41.08 -34.63
N ASP A 701 6.28 39.89 -34.28
CA ASP A 701 5.75 39.59 -32.94
C ASP A 701 6.89 39.61 -31.90
N SER A 702 6.72 40.43 -30.86
CA SER A 702 7.66 40.56 -29.75
C SER A 702 7.72 39.31 -28.88
N GLU A 703 6.60 38.60 -28.73
CA GLU A 703 6.48 37.37 -27.96
C GLU A 703 7.25 36.22 -28.65
N LEU A 704 7.09 36.08 -29.98
CA LEU A 704 7.82 35.08 -30.76
C LEU A 704 9.34 35.35 -30.77
N ARG A 705 9.74 36.63 -30.87
CA ARG A 705 11.15 37.03 -30.78
C ARG A 705 11.76 36.68 -29.43
N HIS A 706 11.01 36.86 -28.34
CA HIS A 706 11.43 36.49 -26.98
C HIS A 706 11.61 34.98 -26.81
N TYR A 707 10.60 34.17 -27.18
CA TYR A 707 10.72 32.70 -27.09
C TYR A 707 11.83 32.16 -27.98
N LYS A 708 11.99 32.67 -29.20
CA LYS A 708 13.12 32.31 -30.08
C LYS A 708 14.47 32.68 -29.45
N HIS A 709 14.58 33.85 -28.83
CA HIS A 709 15.80 34.29 -28.15
C HIS A 709 16.16 33.34 -26.99
N THR A 710 15.19 32.92 -26.17
CA THR A 710 15.37 31.93 -25.09
C THR A 710 15.83 30.58 -25.65
N LEU A 711 15.15 30.04 -26.66
CA LEU A 711 15.44 28.73 -27.25
C LEU A 711 16.73 28.68 -28.07
N GLN A 712 17.25 29.83 -28.51
CA GLN A 712 18.50 29.93 -29.29
C GLN A 712 19.73 30.22 -28.42
N ASN A 713 19.58 31.03 -27.37
CA ASN A 713 20.73 31.57 -26.61
C ASN A 713 20.81 31.07 -25.14
N TYR A 714 19.78 30.41 -24.61
CA TYR A 714 19.70 30.02 -23.18
C TYR A 714 19.45 28.52 -23.02
N GLU A 715 18.24 28.03 -23.30
CA GLU A 715 17.93 26.59 -23.22
C GLU A 715 17.07 26.14 -24.40
N LYS A 716 17.61 25.22 -25.22
CA LYS A 716 17.03 24.67 -26.45
C LYS A 716 15.79 23.79 -26.22
N HIS A 717 15.56 23.37 -24.99
CA HIS A 717 14.50 22.47 -24.55
C HIS A 717 13.55 23.13 -23.54
N ASP A 718 13.52 24.48 -23.46
CA ASP A 718 12.52 25.16 -22.64
C ASP A 718 11.10 24.82 -23.13
N ARG A 719 10.40 24.06 -22.29
CA ARG A 719 9.03 23.60 -22.50
C ARG A 719 8.06 24.79 -22.57
N TYR A 720 8.30 25.86 -21.80
CA TYR A 720 7.44 27.04 -21.79
C TYR A 720 7.53 27.80 -23.12
N ALA A 721 8.73 28.15 -23.57
CA ALA A 721 8.93 28.80 -24.86
C ALA A 721 8.47 27.94 -26.06
N LEU A 722 8.67 26.62 -26.04
CA LEU A 722 8.17 25.71 -27.10
C LEU A 722 6.64 25.79 -27.21
N ILE A 723 5.92 25.69 -26.09
CA ILE A 723 4.46 25.79 -26.04
C ILE A 723 3.99 27.21 -26.40
N GLY A 724 4.72 28.24 -25.97
CA GLY A 724 4.48 29.64 -26.34
C GLY A 724 4.54 29.87 -27.86
N MET A 725 5.60 29.39 -28.53
CA MET A 725 5.69 29.46 -29.99
C MET A 725 4.58 28.67 -30.69
N GLY A 726 4.27 27.45 -30.21
CA GLY A 726 3.16 26.65 -30.74
C GLY A 726 1.82 27.39 -30.67
N ASN A 727 1.54 28.06 -29.55
CA ASN A 727 0.34 28.88 -29.36
C ASN A 727 0.29 30.10 -30.30
N ILE A 728 1.42 30.77 -30.54
CA ILE A 728 1.51 31.89 -31.50
C ILE A 728 1.22 31.38 -32.92
N TYR A 729 1.92 30.32 -33.37
CA TYR A 729 1.72 29.77 -34.72
C TYR A 729 0.29 29.28 -34.95
N LEU A 730 -0.31 28.61 -33.96
CA LEU A 730 -1.70 28.15 -34.02
C LEU A 730 -2.67 29.34 -34.13
N ALA A 731 -2.44 30.40 -33.37
CA ALA A 731 -3.28 31.60 -33.42
C ALA A 731 -3.17 32.33 -34.77
N SER A 732 -1.96 32.53 -35.29
CA SER A 732 -1.76 33.11 -36.63
C SER A 732 -2.40 32.24 -37.72
N ALA A 733 -2.34 30.90 -37.61
CA ALA A 733 -2.99 29.99 -38.55
C ALA A 733 -4.54 30.04 -38.51
N ARG A 734 -5.13 30.39 -37.36
CA ARG A 734 -6.58 30.66 -37.24
C ARG A 734 -6.99 31.93 -37.98
N GLU A 735 -6.15 32.97 -37.90
CA GLU A 735 -6.38 34.32 -38.44
C GLU A 735 -6.09 34.44 -39.97
N MET A 736 -5.46 33.43 -40.60
CA MET A 736 -5.21 33.40 -42.05
C MET A 736 -6.48 33.30 -42.92
N ARG A 737 -6.39 33.88 -44.13
CA ARG A 737 -7.41 33.80 -45.18
C ARG A 737 -7.62 32.35 -45.66
N ARG A 738 -8.79 32.09 -46.25
CA ARG A 738 -9.27 30.75 -46.62
C ARG A 738 -9.81 30.67 -48.06
N GLU A 739 -9.54 31.71 -48.85
CA GLU A 739 -10.20 31.97 -50.14
C GLU A 739 -9.55 31.21 -51.31
N THR A 740 -8.26 30.91 -51.22
CA THR A 740 -7.53 30.13 -52.24
C THR A 740 -6.99 28.83 -51.63
N ASP A 741 -6.85 27.77 -52.45
CA ASP A 741 -6.19 26.53 -52.02
C ASP A 741 -4.71 26.77 -51.66
N GLN A 742 -4.05 27.78 -52.25
CA GLN A 742 -2.69 28.15 -51.87
C GLN A 742 -2.63 28.70 -50.43
N ASP A 743 -3.60 29.52 -50.02
CA ASP A 743 -3.67 30.06 -48.66
C ASP A 743 -4.10 29.01 -47.64
N LYS A 744 -5.01 28.11 -48.04
CA LYS A 744 -5.36 26.90 -47.28
C LYS A 744 -4.14 26.00 -47.03
N GLN A 745 -3.25 25.84 -48.03
CA GLN A 745 -2.00 25.10 -47.85
C GLN A 745 -1.01 25.86 -46.94
N LYS A 746 -0.85 27.18 -47.11
CA LYS A 746 -0.04 28.02 -46.19
C LYS A 746 -0.52 27.89 -44.74
N ARG A 747 -1.84 27.88 -44.54
CA ARG A 747 -2.50 27.70 -43.24
C ARG A 747 -2.22 26.32 -42.64
N SER A 748 -2.40 25.24 -43.42
CA SER A 748 -2.11 23.87 -42.96
C SER A 748 -0.63 23.68 -42.60
N ASN A 749 0.28 24.21 -43.43
CA ASN A 749 1.72 24.24 -43.15
C ASN A 749 2.07 25.02 -41.86
N MET A 750 1.23 25.97 -41.42
CA MET A 750 1.43 26.70 -40.18
C MET A 750 0.90 25.95 -38.94
N TYR A 751 -0.20 25.20 -39.07
CA TYR A 751 -0.62 24.24 -38.04
C TYR A 751 0.40 23.10 -37.88
N ALA A 752 1.00 22.61 -38.98
CA ALA A 752 2.07 21.61 -38.91
C ALA A 752 3.24 22.10 -38.04
N LYS A 753 3.71 23.34 -38.26
CA LYS A 753 4.75 23.97 -37.42
C LYS A 753 4.34 24.16 -35.97
N ALA A 754 3.08 24.50 -35.70
CA ALA A 754 2.58 24.55 -34.32
C ALA A 754 2.66 23.17 -33.65
N VAL A 755 2.26 22.12 -34.36
CA VAL A 755 2.34 20.73 -33.89
C VAL A 755 3.79 20.28 -33.72
N GLU A 756 4.74 20.65 -34.58
CA GLU A 756 6.18 20.35 -34.40
C GLU A 756 6.72 20.83 -33.04
N PHE A 757 6.33 22.05 -32.59
CA PHE A 757 6.76 22.56 -31.30
C PHE A 757 6.04 21.92 -30.10
N PHE A 758 4.74 21.62 -30.22
CA PHE A 758 4.00 20.91 -29.18
C PHE A 758 4.43 19.44 -29.05
N ASP A 759 4.69 18.75 -30.16
CA ASP A 759 5.17 17.36 -30.16
C ASP A 759 6.58 17.29 -29.55
N LYS A 760 7.49 18.20 -29.92
CA LYS A 760 8.79 18.31 -29.26
C LYS A 760 8.66 18.60 -27.75
N ALA A 761 7.66 19.39 -27.32
CA ALA A 761 7.41 19.61 -25.90
C ALA A 761 6.91 18.34 -25.19
N LEU A 762 6.10 17.50 -25.84
CA LEU A 762 5.66 16.19 -25.32
C LEU A 762 6.77 15.12 -25.33
N GLN A 763 7.68 15.15 -26.29
CA GLN A 763 8.88 14.30 -26.30
C GLN A 763 9.81 14.60 -25.11
N LEU A 764 9.83 15.85 -24.64
CA LEU A 764 10.59 16.29 -23.46
C LEU A 764 9.83 16.07 -22.14
N ASP A 765 8.51 16.18 -22.16
CA ASP A 765 7.62 16.02 -21.02
C ASP A 765 6.29 15.34 -21.44
N PRO A 766 6.21 14.00 -21.37
CA PRO A 766 4.99 13.27 -21.73
C PRO A 766 3.79 13.55 -20.81
N LYS A 767 4.00 14.23 -19.66
CA LYS A 767 2.94 14.63 -18.72
C LYS A 767 2.39 16.04 -19.08
N ASN A 768 2.89 16.70 -20.13
CA ASN A 768 2.55 18.08 -20.46
C ASN A 768 1.16 18.28 -21.09
N ALA A 769 0.18 18.65 -20.26
CA ALA A 769 -1.20 18.86 -20.67
C ALA A 769 -1.41 19.99 -21.70
N TYR A 770 -0.65 21.09 -21.62
CA TYR A 770 -0.82 22.24 -22.52
C TYR A 770 -0.33 21.95 -23.95
N ALA A 771 0.77 21.21 -24.10
CA ALA A 771 1.24 20.77 -25.39
C ALA A 771 0.23 19.81 -26.06
N ALA A 772 -0.29 18.84 -25.31
CA ALA A 772 -1.37 17.96 -25.78
C ALA A 772 -2.64 18.74 -26.17
N GLN A 773 -3.01 19.76 -25.39
CA GLN A 773 -4.13 20.65 -25.71
C GLN A 773 -3.90 21.40 -27.04
N GLY A 774 -2.69 21.92 -27.27
CA GLY A 774 -2.31 22.61 -28.50
C GLY A 774 -2.47 21.74 -29.75
N ILE A 775 -2.00 20.48 -29.69
CA ILE A 775 -2.19 19.49 -30.76
C ILE A 775 -3.67 19.21 -30.98
N ALA A 776 -4.45 19.04 -29.91
CA ALA A 776 -5.89 18.77 -30.01
C ALA A 776 -6.67 19.94 -30.65
N ILE A 777 -6.26 21.20 -30.44
CA ILE A 777 -6.82 22.35 -31.16
C ILE A 777 -6.43 22.28 -32.65
N ALA A 778 -5.17 22.01 -32.98
CA ALA A 778 -4.71 21.91 -34.37
C ALA A 778 -5.43 20.81 -35.16
N LEU A 779 -5.67 19.63 -34.56
CA LEU A 779 -6.45 18.54 -35.16
C LEU A 779 -7.89 18.95 -35.49
N VAL A 780 -8.52 19.78 -34.65
CA VAL A 780 -9.87 20.31 -34.88
C VAL A 780 -9.90 21.38 -35.97
N GLU A 781 -8.91 22.28 -36.02
CA GLU A 781 -8.95 23.44 -36.91
C GLU A 781 -8.40 23.22 -38.33
N ASP A 782 -7.51 22.25 -38.50
CA ASP A 782 -6.93 21.86 -39.79
C ASP A 782 -7.67 20.64 -40.36
N LYS A 783 -7.64 19.51 -39.64
CA LYS A 783 -8.15 18.21 -40.11
C LYS A 783 -9.62 17.95 -39.79
N LYS A 784 -10.23 18.74 -38.89
CA LYS A 784 -11.58 18.52 -38.35
C LYS A 784 -11.79 17.17 -37.65
N ASP A 785 -10.74 16.58 -37.08
CA ASP A 785 -10.88 15.36 -36.30
C ASP A 785 -11.34 15.67 -34.87
N PHE A 786 -12.64 15.83 -34.72
CA PHE A 786 -13.29 16.03 -33.42
C PHE A 786 -13.23 14.79 -32.51
N LYS A 787 -12.96 13.59 -33.04
CA LYS A 787 -13.02 12.34 -32.27
C LYS A 787 -11.73 12.09 -31.49
N THR A 788 -10.58 12.14 -32.16
CA THR A 788 -9.28 11.96 -31.48
C THR A 788 -8.99 13.14 -30.56
N ALA A 789 -9.28 14.37 -31.01
CA ALA A 789 -9.14 15.56 -30.18
C ALA A 789 -9.98 15.47 -28.90
N LEU A 790 -11.24 15.01 -28.95
CA LEU A 790 -12.06 14.82 -27.75
C LEU A 790 -11.40 13.87 -26.74
N GLY A 791 -10.79 12.77 -27.19
CA GLY A 791 -10.05 11.85 -26.34
C GLY A 791 -8.85 12.50 -25.63
N ILE A 792 -8.15 13.41 -26.31
CA ILE A 792 -7.06 14.21 -25.73
C ILE A 792 -7.61 15.22 -24.72
N PHE A 793 -8.64 16.00 -25.10
CA PHE A 793 -9.23 17.02 -24.22
C PHE A 793 -9.85 16.45 -22.95
N ILE A 794 -10.38 15.22 -22.98
CA ILE A 794 -10.85 14.53 -21.76
C ILE A 794 -9.69 14.25 -20.81
N LYS A 795 -8.56 13.71 -21.30
CA LYS A 795 -7.36 13.48 -20.47
C LYS A 795 -6.77 14.79 -19.93
N VAL A 796 -6.75 15.84 -20.76
CA VAL A 796 -6.27 17.19 -20.38
C VAL A 796 -7.17 17.85 -19.33
N ARG A 797 -8.50 17.64 -19.38
CA ARG A 797 -9.46 18.13 -18.37
C ARG A 797 -9.21 17.53 -16.98
N ASP A 798 -8.78 16.28 -16.95
CA ASP A 798 -8.61 15.55 -15.69
C ASP A 798 -7.31 15.94 -14.97
N THR A 799 -6.33 16.49 -15.68
CA THR A 799 -5.11 17.10 -15.11
C THR A 799 -5.22 18.62 -14.93
N VAL A 800 -5.72 19.36 -15.94
CA VAL A 800 -5.80 20.83 -15.95
C VAL A 800 -7.25 21.29 -15.93
N LYS A 801 -7.62 21.96 -14.82
CA LYS A 801 -9.01 22.37 -14.49
C LYS A 801 -9.33 23.81 -14.95
N ASP A 802 -8.60 24.33 -15.93
CA ASP A 802 -8.72 25.68 -16.50
C ASP A 802 -10.02 25.90 -17.28
N PHE A 803 -10.56 27.13 -17.23
CA PHE A 803 -11.72 27.54 -18.04
C PHE A 803 -11.48 27.30 -19.54
N ASN A 804 -10.23 27.42 -20.01
CA ASN A 804 -9.83 27.19 -21.39
C ASN A 804 -10.13 25.77 -21.87
N VAL A 805 -9.89 24.75 -21.03
CA VAL A 805 -10.10 23.34 -21.39
C VAL A 805 -11.61 23.06 -21.52
N TYR A 806 -12.39 23.52 -20.55
CA TYR A 806 -13.85 23.39 -20.57
C TYR A 806 -14.50 24.16 -21.74
N ASN A 807 -14.01 25.35 -22.09
CA ASN A 807 -14.51 26.09 -23.25
C ASN A 807 -14.20 25.35 -24.58
N ASN A 808 -13.00 24.77 -24.73
CA ASN A 808 -12.66 23.97 -25.92
C ASN A 808 -13.47 22.67 -26.01
N LEU A 809 -13.70 21.98 -24.89
CA LEU A 809 -14.66 20.86 -24.82
C LEU A 809 -16.08 21.30 -25.22
N GLY A 810 -16.52 22.47 -24.74
CA GLY A 810 -17.79 23.09 -25.12
C GLY A 810 -17.92 23.28 -26.64
N HIS A 811 -16.85 23.76 -27.30
CA HIS A 811 -16.79 23.88 -28.77
C HIS A 811 -16.90 22.52 -29.46
N ILE A 812 -16.13 21.51 -29.03
CA ILE A 812 -16.14 20.16 -29.64
C ILE A 812 -17.51 19.47 -29.49
N PHE A 813 -18.12 19.53 -28.30
CA PHE A 813 -19.45 18.96 -28.09
C PHE A 813 -20.54 19.70 -28.88
N ALA A 814 -20.36 20.98 -29.22
CA ALA A 814 -21.27 21.69 -30.13
C ALA A 814 -21.17 21.18 -31.57
N GLU A 815 -19.95 21.03 -32.11
CA GLU A 815 -19.75 20.48 -33.46
C GLU A 815 -20.18 18.99 -33.56
N LEU A 816 -19.97 18.21 -32.49
CA LEU A 816 -20.50 16.85 -32.34
C LEU A 816 -22.02 16.79 -32.03
N LYS A 817 -22.71 17.94 -32.01
CA LYS A 817 -24.16 18.08 -31.76
C LYS A 817 -24.65 17.54 -30.39
N GLN A 818 -23.75 17.31 -29.44
CA GLN A 818 -24.07 16.86 -28.07
C GLN A 818 -24.39 18.07 -27.18
N TRP A 819 -25.45 18.80 -27.52
CA TRP A 819 -25.75 20.13 -26.98
C TRP A 819 -25.79 20.22 -25.45
N ASN A 820 -26.30 19.18 -24.77
CA ASN A 820 -26.41 19.18 -23.30
C ASN A 820 -25.02 19.23 -22.62
N LYS A 821 -24.08 18.38 -23.04
CA LYS A 821 -22.70 18.38 -22.54
C LYS A 821 -21.95 19.66 -22.92
N SER A 822 -22.22 20.19 -24.11
CA SER A 822 -21.67 21.46 -24.56
C SER A 822 -22.09 22.61 -23.62
N ILE A 823 -23.39 22.71 -23.29
CA ILE A 823 -23.92 23.68 -22.32
C ILE A 823 -23.28 23.50 -20.95
N GLU A 824 -23.26 22.27 -20.42
CA GLU A 824 -22.67 21.92 -19.13
C GLU A 824 -21.20 22.37 -19.03
N HIS A 825 -20.37 22.08 -20.04
CA HIS A 825 -18.97 22.49 -20.03
C HIS A 825 -18.76 24.00 -20.18
N TYR A 826 -19.60 24.73 -20.93
CA TYR A 826 -19.53 26.21 -20.91
C TYR A 826 -20.00 26.79 -19.56
N GLU A 827 -21.01 26.21 -18.91
CA GLU A 827 -21.48 26.64 -17.59
C GLU A 827 -20.41 26.35 -16.50
N ILE A 828 -19.67 25.24 -16.61
CA ILE A 828 -18.47 24.97 -15.79
C ILE A 828 -17.35 25.99 -16.09
N ALA A 829 -17.05 26.28 -17.35
CA ALA A 829 -16.04 27.29 -17.73
C ALA A 829 -16.38 28.69 -17.15
N MET A 830 -17.66 29.07 -17.19
CA MET A 830 -18.19 30.31 -16.61
C MET A 830 -18.06 30.34 -15.08
N SER A 831 -18.22 29.20 -14.40
CA SER A 831 -18.13 29.12 -12.94
C SER A 831 -16.72 29.22 -12.36
N LYS A 832 -15.67 28.97 -13.17
CA LYS A 832 -14.28 28.81 -12.69
C LYS A 832 -13.47 30.10 -12.54
N ASP A 833 -13.54 31.01 -13.51
CA ASP A 833 -12.69 32.22 -13.57
C ASP A 833 -13.45 33.45 -14.11
N ARG A 834 -14.42 33.26 -15.00
CA ARG A 834 -15.08 34.36 -15.72
C ARG A 834 -16.60 34.23 -15.81
N SER A 835 -17.27 34.54 -14.70
CA SER A 835 -18.73 34.54 -14.59
C SER A 835 -19.48 35.50 -15.53
N ARG A 836 -18.76 36.40 -16.23
CA ARG A 836 -19.30 37.39 -17.16
C ARG A 836 -18.55 37.48 -18.50
N ASP A 837 -17.79 36.46 -18.92
CA ASP A 837 -17.10 36.55 -20.24
C ASP A 837 -18.12 36.65 -21.39
N PRO A 838 -18.16 37.76 -22.17
CA PRO A 838 -19.17 37.96 -23.20
C PRO A 838 -19.11 36.89 -24.30
N GLN A 839 -17.92 36.34 -24.57
CA GLN A 839 -17.71 35.34 -25.61
C GLN A 839 -18.24 33.97 -25.19
N ILE A 840 -18.05 33.56 -23.93
CA ILE A 840 -18.60 32.31 -23.40
C ILE A 840 -20.14 32.41 -23.36
N LEU A 841 -20.69 33.56 -22.94
CA LEU A 841 -22.13 33.82 -22.97
C LEU A 841 -22.71 33.80 -24.40
N ALA A 842 -21.99 34.34 -25.39
CA ALA A 842 -22.39 34.27 -26.80
C ALA A 842 -22.31 32.83 -27.37
N CYS A 843 -21.29 32.05 -26.99
CA CYS A 843 -21.18 30.63 -27.33
C CYS A 843 -22.32 29.82 -26.70
N LEU A 844 -22.67 30.06 -25.43
CA LEU A 844 -23.84 29.48 -24.78
C LEU A 844 -25.15 29.82 -25.52
N GLY A 845 -25.38 31.10 -25.83
CA GLY A 845 -26.56 31.53 -26.59
C GLY A 845 -26.66 30.83 -27.96
N ARG A 846 -25.55 30.73 -28.69
CA ARG A 846 -25.46 29.98 -29.96
C ARG A 846 -25.73 28.48 -29.79
N THR A 847 -25.22 27.85 -28.74
CA THR A 847 -25.44 26.42 -28.46
C THR A 847 -26.89 26.14 -28.06
N TRP A 848 -27.51 26.99 -27.23
CA TRP A 848 -28.94 26.90 -26.90
C TRP A 848 -29.82 27.12 -28.14
N LEU A 849 -29.44 28.02 -29.06
CA LEU A 849 -30.11 28.21 -30.34
C LEU A 849 -29.95 27.00 -31.28
N ALA A 850 -28.77 26.37 -31.33
CA ALA A 850 -28.54 25.15 -32.11
C ALA A 850 -29.33 23.96 -31.55
N LYS A 851 -29.36 23.81 -30.22
CA LYS A 851 -30.24 22.86 -29.51
C LYS A 851 -31.71 23.10 -29.86
N ALA A 852 -32.18 24.35 -29.79
CA ALA A 852 -33.55 24.70 -30.11
C ALA A 852 -33.93 24.29 -31.54
N ARG A 853 -33.03 24.51 -32.52
CA ARG A 853 -33.22 24.08 -33.92
C ARG A 853 -33.36 22.56 -34.04
N ALA A 854 -32.51 21.79 -33.36
CA ALA A 854 -32.59 20.33 -33.32
C ALA A 854 -33.91 19.84 -32.67
N GLU A 855 -34.34 20.47 -31.58
CA GLU A 855 -35.62 20.21 -30.89
C GLU A 855 -36.84 20.86 -31.58
N LYS A 856 -36.86 20.92 -32.92
CA LYS A 856 -37.97 21.48 -33.74
C LYS A 856 -38.42 22.89 -33.29
N MET A 857 -37.46 23.79 -33.08
CA MET A 857 -37.64 25.17 -32.59
C MET A 857 -38.27 25.28 -31.19
N SER A 858 -37.85 24.39 -30.28
CA SER A 858 -38.21 24.35 -28.86
C SER A 858 -38.11 25.72 -28.17
N LEU A 859 -39.26 26.26 -27.74
CA LEU A 859 -39.35 27.64 -27.27
C LEU A 859 -38.73 27.87 -25.88
N SER A 860 -38.61 26.83 -25.04
CA SER A 860 -37.82 26.92 -23.80
C SER A 860 -36.33 27.11 -24.10
N ALA A 861 -35.79 26.34 -25.04
CA ALA A 861 -34.41 26.49 -25.50
C ALA A 861 -34.17 27.85 -26.17
N LEU A 862 -35.10 28.36 -26.97
CA LEU A 862 -35.02 29.72 -27.54
C LEU A 862 -35.05 30.83 -26.47
N LYS A 863 -35.90 30.71 -25.43
CA LYS A 863 -35.92 31.70 -24.33
C LYS A 863 -34.65 31.64 -23.47
N ASN A 864 -34.05 30.47 -23.29
CA ASN A 864 -32.73 30.34 -22.65
C ASN A 864 -31.63 30.96 -23.53
N ALA A 865 -31.65 30.72 -24.84
CA ALA A 865 -30.73 31.34 -25.79
C ALA A 865 -30.80 32.87 -25.74
N LEU A 866 -32.03 33.43 -25.75
CA LEU A 866 -32.25 34.87 -25.62
C LEU A 866 -31.69 35.41 -24.31
N SER A 867 -31.93 34.74 -23.18
CA SER A 867 -31.39 35.17 -21.88
C SER A 867 -29.87 35.19 -21.84
N TYR A 868 -29.19 34.19 -22.42
CA TYR A 868 -27.73 34.16 -22.48
C TYR A 868 -27.15 35.18 -23.48
N SER A 869 -27.80 35.40 -24.63
CA SER A 869 -27.38 36.45 -25.57
C SER A 869 -27.66 37.87 -25.05
N GLN A 870 -28.73 38.08 -24.27
CA GLN A 870 -28.96 39.37 -23.60
C GLN A 870 -27.86 39.63 -22.56
N LYS A 871 -27.55 38.67 -21.68
CA LYS A 871 -26.42 38.81 -20.73
C LYS A 871 -25.08 39.11 -21.40
N SER A 872 -24.83 38.57 -22.60
CA SER A 872 -23.65 38.87 -23.40
C SER A 872 -23.63 40.34 -23.87
N LEU A 873 -24.79 40.85 -24.32
CA LEU A 873 -24.97 42.24 -24.70
C LEU A 873 -24.91 43.20 -23.49
N ASP A 874 -25.48 42.84 -22.36
CA ASP A 874 -25.50 43.65 -21.12
C ASP A 874 -24.08 43.92 -20.58
N VAL A 875 -23.14 43.00 -20.82
CA VAL A 875 -21.72 43.14 -20.42
C VAL A 875 -20.89 43.89 -21.48
N ALA A 876 -21.28 43.83 -22.75
CA ALA A 876 -20.54 44.43 -23.87
C ALA A 876 -21.48 45.14 -24.86
N PRO A 877 -22.13 46.25 -24.44
CA PRO A 877 -23.18 46.92 -25.23
C PRO A 877 -22.68 47.53 -26.54
N ASP A 878 -21.38 47.79 -26.66
CA ASP A 878 -20.76 48.36 -27.87
C ASP A 878 -20.65 47.33 -29.01
N GLN A 879 -20.67 46.03 -28.70
CA GLN A 879 -20.44 44.97 -29.69
C GLN A 879 -21.67 44.72 -30.57
N ILE A 880 -21.64 45.29 -31.78
CA ILE A 880 -22.70 45.21 -32.80
C ILE A 880 -23.15 43.76 -33.08
N HIS A 881 -22.23 42.81 -33.03
CA HIS A 881 -22.53 41.39 -33.27
C HIS A 881 -23.34 40.72 -32.14
N PHE A 882 -23.28 41.22 -30.90
CA PHE A 882 -24.18 40.76 -29.83
C PHE A 882 -25.59 41.33 -29.99
N LYS A 883 -25.72 42.61 -30.39
CA LYS A 883 -27.03 43.21 -30.78
C LYS A 883 -27.70 42.41 -31.91
N PHE A 884 -26.91 42.02 -32.92
CA PHE A 884 -27.38 41.16 -34.01
C PHE A 884 -27.85 39.78 -33.51
N ASN A 885 -27.12 39.14 -32.60
CA ASN A 885 -27.50 37.84 -32.04
C ASN A 885 -28.84 37.91 -31.27
N VAL A 886 -29.06 38.95 -30.46
CA VAL A 886 -30.33 39.17 -29.74
C VAL A 886 -31.49 39.33 -30.73
N ALA A 887 -31.37 40.27 -31.68
CA ALA A 887 -32.40 40.52 -32.70
C ALA A 887 -32.71 39.26 -33.54
N PHE A 888 -31.69 38.49 -33.91
CA PHE A 888 -31.86 37.25 -34.66
C PHE A 888 -32.60 36.16 -33.86
N ILE A 889 -32.33 36.03 -32.55
CA ILE A 889 -33.05 35.10 -31.67
C ILE A 889 -34.49 35.57 -31.43
N GLN A 890 -34.73 36.87 -31.31
CA GLN A 890 -36.08 37.44 -31.19
C GLN A 890 -36.93 37.17 -32.45
N MET A 891 -36.38 37.35 -33.66
CA MET A 891 -37.06 36.95 -34.90
C MET A 891 -37.34 35.44 -34.95
N ALA A 892 -36.37 34.60 -34.55
CA ALA A 892 -36.55 33.15 -34.50
C ALA A 892 -37.62 32.72 -33.47
N ILE A 893 -37.73 33.45 -32.35
CA ILE A 893 -38.82 33.33 -31.38
C ILE A 893 -40.14 33.69 -32.05
N GLY A 894 -40.26 34.80 -32.78
CA GLY A 894 -41.47 35.19 -33.53
C GLY A 894 -41.96 34.09 -34.48
N THR A 895 -41.07 33.53 -35.31
CA THR A 895 -41.43 32.45 -36.23
C THR A 895 -41.77 31.13 -35.51
N SER A 896 -41.03 30.76 -34.46
CA SER A 896 -41.38 29.62 -33.57
C SER A 896 -42.70 29.85 -32.84
N VAL A 897 -43.01 31.10 -32.49
CA VAL A 897 -44.28 31.52 -31.91
C VAL A 897 -45.38 31.17 -32.88
N TYR A 898 -45.41 31.76 -34.07
CA TYR A 898 -46.38 31.47 -35.13
C TYR A 898 -46.49 29.97 -35.52
N GLY A 899 -45.45 29.14 -35.32
CA GLY A 899 -45.41 27.75 -35.80
C GLY A 899 -46.26 26.66 -35.10
N LEU A 900 -46.58 26.76 -33.80
CA LEU A 900 -47.17 25.63 -33.02
C LEU A 900 -48.72 25.49 -33.18
N LYS A 901 -49.46 24.73 -32.35
CA LYS A 901 -50.96 24.66 -32.38
C LYS A 901 -51.58 25.27 -31.11
N GLU A 902 -52.72 25.96 -31.22
CA GLU A 902 -53.45 26.77 -30.19
C GLU A 902 -53.58 26.12 -28.79
N THR A 903 -53.65 24.80 -28.72
CA THR A 903 -53.65 24.03 -27.47
C THR A 903 -52.32 24.10 -26.70
N GLN A 904 -51.20 24.25 -27.39
CA GLN A 904 -49.85 24.29 -26.82
C GLN A 904 -49.48 25.70 -26.31
N ARG A 905 -50.49 26.57 -26.15
CA ARG A 905 -50.43 27.92 -26.75
C ARG A 905 -51.51 28.92 -26.20
N THR A 906 -51.61 29.15 -24.87
CA THR A 906 -52.39 30.22 -24.13
C THR A 906 -52.43 31.71 -24.65
N LEU A 907 -51.81 32.80 -24.08
CA LEU A 907 -51.90 34.20 -24.67
C LEU A 907 -50.64 35.15 -24.69
N THR A 908 -50.06 35.53 -23.55
CA THR A 908 -49.04 36.64 -23.43
C THR A 908 -47.63 36.46 -24.06
N GLU A 909 -47.32 35.31 -24.63
CA GLU A 909 -46.09 34.92 -25.36
C GLU A 909 -46.19 35.25 -26.85
N VAL A 910 -47.38 35.46 -27.42
CA VAL A 910 -47.48 36.18 -28.71
C VAL A 910 -47.14 37.64 -28.47
N GLU A 911 -47.64 38.23 -27.39
CA GLU A 911 -47.42 39.63 -27.03
C GLU A 911 -45.94 39.90 -26.72
N GLU A 912 -45.31 39.08 -25.85
CA GLU A 912 -43.84 39.10 -25.62
C GLU A 912 -43.05 38.94 -26.94
N ALA A 913 -43.50 38.08 -27.86
CA ALA A 913 -42.81 37.83 -29.13
C ALA A 913 -43.01 38.95 -30.15
N ALA A 914 -44.18 39.59 -30.19
CA ALA A 914 -44.46 40.75 -31.03
C ALA A 914 -43.63 41.94 -30.57
N ALA A 915 -43.60 42.21 -29.25
CA ALA A 915 -42.73 43.22 -28.66
C ALA A 915 -41.25 42.96 -28.95
N GLY A 916 -40.79 41.71 -28.79
CA GLY A 916 -39.42 41.31 -29.13
C GLY A 916 -39.09 41.43 -30.61
N VAL A 917 -40.05 41.21 -31.52
CA VAL A 917 -39.85 41.41 -32.97
C VAL A 917 -39.75 42.90 -33.32
N GLU A 918 -40.47 43.80 -32.64
CA GLU A 918 -40.29 45.25 -32.82
C GLU A 918 -38.93 45.74 -32.30
N GLU A 919 -38.45 45.20 -31.17
CA GLU A 919 -37.10 45.46 -30.67
C GLU A 919 -36.02 44.93 -31.63
N ALA A 920 -36.23 43.75 -32.22
CA ALA A 920 -35.36 43.19 -33.24
C ALA A 920 -35.28 44.05 -34.51
N ILE A 921 -36.41 44.58 -35.00
CA ILE A 921 -36.44 45.45 -36.18
C ILE A 921 -35.66 46.74 -35.91
N LYS A 922 -35.94 47.43 -34.78
CA LYS A 922 -35.19 48.63 -34.35
C LYS A 922 -33.69 48.37 -34.22
N SER A 923 -33.33 47.20 -33.68
CA SER A 923 -31.94 46.79 -33.53
C SER A 923 -31.26 46.54 -34.88
N LEU A 924 -31.94 45.86 -35.83
CA LEU A 924 -31.43 45.61 -37.18
C LEU A 924 -31.26 46.92 -37.98
N ASP A 925 -32.17 47.88 -37.82
CA ASP A 925 -32.04 49.21 -38.42
C ASP A 925 -30.85 49.98 -37.84
N SER A 926 -30.64 49.93 -36.52
CA SER A 926 -29.47 50.51 -35.87
C SER A 926 -28.17 49.85 -36.34
N ILE A 927 -28.17 48.54 -36.62
CA ILE A 927 -27.01 47.81 -37.14
C ILE A 927 -26.75 48.18 -38.60
N ALA A 928 -27.78 48.24 -39.46
CA ALA A 928 -27.66 48.59 -40.88
C ALA A 928 -27.13 50.01 -41.13
N ASN A 929 -27.25 50.91 -40.14
CA ASN A 929 -26.69 52.26 -40.18
C ASN A 929 -25.28 52.38 -39.57
N HIS A 930 -24.73 51.31 -38.99
CA HIS A 930 -23.38 51.32 -38.43
C HIS A 930 -22.31 51.12 -39.53
N PRO A 931 -21.17 51.85 -39.54
CA PRO A 931 -20.16 51.75 -40.59
C PRO A 931 -19.44 50.38 -40.65
N GLN A 932 -19.39 49.66 -39.52
CA GLN A 932 -18.86 48.29 -39.46
C GLN A 932 -20.00 47.32 -39.13
N THR A 933 -20.52 46.63 -40.14
CA THR A 933 -21.64 45.69 -40.03
C THR A 933 -21.15 44.23 -39.93
N PRO A 934 -21.80 43.34 -39.16
CA PRO A 934 -21.40 41.92 -39.07
C PRO A 934 -21.69 41.09 -40.34
N TYR A 935 -22.54 41.61 -41.23
CA TYR A 935 -22.97 41.03 -42.51
C TYR A 935 -23.19 42.19 -43.51
N PRO A 936 -23.21 41.93 -44.84
CA PRO A 936 -23.51 42.98 -45.82
C PRO A 936 -24.79 43.75 -45.47
N LYS A 937 -24.74 45.09 -45.53
CA LYS A 937 -25.83 45.99 -45.10
C LYS A 937 -27.21 45.57 -45.64
N HIS A 938 -27.27 45.31 -46.94
CA HIS A 938 -28.46 44.83 -47.66
C HIS A 938 -29.11 43.59 -47.00
N ASP A 939 -28.32 42.62 -46.54
CA ASP A 939 -28.84 41.38 -45.95
C ASP A 939 -29.44 41.60 -44.55
N ILE A 940 -29.03 42.69 -43.87
CA ILE A 940 -29.56 43.13 -42.59
C ILE A 940 -30.87 43.89 -42.82
N GLU A 941 -30.92 44.76 -43.84
CA GLU A 941 -32.13 45.47 -44.27
C GLU A 941 -33.22 44.51 -44.78
N GLN A 942 -32.85 43.46 -45.54
CA GLN A 942 -33.79 42.41 -45.95
C GLN A 942 -34.40 41.68 -44.73
N ARG A 943 -33.62 41.42 -43.68
CA ARG A 943 -34.13 40.80 -42.44
C ARG A 943 -35.06 41.75 -41.69
N ALA A 944 -34.73 43.03 -41.59
CA ALA A 944 -35.62 44.04 -41.02
C ALA A 944 -36.96 44.10 -41.78
N ASN A 945 -36.92 44.08 -43.12
CA ASN A 945 -38.11 44.05 -43.97
C ASN A 945 -38.94 42.77 -43.82
N MET A 946 -38.31 41.60 -43.70
CA MET A 946 -38.99 40.34 -43.37
C MET A 946 -39.67 40.39 -42.00
N GLY A 947 -39.03 41.02 -41.00
CA GLY A 947 -39.64 41.31 -39.71
C GLY A 947 -40.89 42.19 -39.83
N ARG A 948 -40.76 43.33 -40.52
CA ARG A 948 -41.83 44.33 -40.72
C ARG A 948 -43.05 43.79 -41.45
N ASN A 949 -42.84 43.06 -42.55
CA ASN A 949 -43.89 42.76 -43.52
C ASN A 949 -44.50 41.37 -43.33
N THR A 950 -43.69 40.39 -42.90
CA THR A 950 -44.14 39.00 -42.74
C THR A 950 -44.37 38.65 -41.27
N ILE A 951 -43.34 38.74 -40.44
CA ILE A 951 -43.39 38.21 -39.06
C ILE A 951 -44.34 39.03 -38.18
N ARG A 952 -44.25 40.38 -38.22
CA ARG A 952 -45.18 41.28 -37.50
C ARG A 952 -46.64 40.99 -37.84
N ASN A 953 -46.97 40.89 -39.14
CA ASN A 953 -48.35 40.69 -39.57
C ASN A 953 -48.87 39.30 -39.20
N GLN A 954 -48.03 38.26 -39.29
CA GLN A 954 -48.32 36.92 -38.76
C GLN A 954 -48.54 36.92 -37.24
N LEU A 955 -47.75 37.70 -36.48
CA LEU A 955 -47.92 37.84 -35.03
C LEU A 955 -49.15 38.66 -34.63
N ASN A 956 -49.57 39.65 -35.42
CA ASN A 956 -50.77 40.45 -35.13
C ASN A 956 -52.07 39.68 -35.39
N ARG A 957 -52.18 38.96 -36.53
CA ARG A 957 -53.27 37.99 -36.74
C ARG A 957 -53.30 36.96 -35.62
N ALA A 958 -52.11 36.51 -35.21
CA ALA A 958 -51.97 35.59 -34.11
C ALA A 958 -52.55 36.11 -32.78
N ILE A 959 -52.29 37.35 -32.36
CA ILE A 959 -52.90 37.88 -31.12
C ILE A 959 -54.43 37.75 -31.16
N GLN A 960 -55.06 38.00 -32.31
CA GLN A 960 -56.52 37.93 -32.48
C GLN A 960 -57.09 36.51 -32.32
N ASN A 961 -56.72 35.53 -33.16
CA ASN A 961 -57.41 34.23 -33.14
C ASN A 961 -57.24 33.50 -31.78
N GLN A 962 -56.18 33.82 -31.02
CA GLN A 962 -55.86 33.16 -29.77
C GLN A 962 -56.48 33.85 -28.56
N ARG A 963 -56.63 35.17 -28.60
CA ARG A 963 -57.52 35.85 -27.67
C ARG A 963 -58.92 35.24 -27.77
N GLU A 964 -59.42 35.06 -28.99
CA GLU A 964 -60.69 34.37 -29.23
C GLU A 964 -60.68 32.90 -28.75
N TYR A 965 -59.60 32.16 -28.92
CA TYR A 965 -59.48 30.79 -28.40
C TYR A 965 -59.50 30.77 -26.87
N GLU A 966 -58.77 31.65 -26.20
CA GLU A 966 -58.73 31.77 -24.73
C GLU A 966 -60.10 32.18 -24.18
N GLU A 967 -60.76 33.18 -24.78
CA GLU A 967 -62.11 33.61 -24.42
C GLU A 967 -63.11 32.44 -24.58
N LYS A 968 -63.18 31.80 -25.76
CA LYS A 968 -64.05 30.64 -26.04
C LYS A 968 -63.74 29.40 -25.18
N ASN A 969 -62.51 29.27 -24.65
CA ASN A 969 -62.12 28.18 -23.76
C ASN A 969 -62.37 28.51 -22.28
N ALA A 970 -62.20 29.78 -21.88
CA ALA A 970 -62.55 30.30 -20.57
C ALA A 970 -64.06 30.24 -20.34
N GLU A 971 -64.87 30.63 -21.34
CA GLU A 971 -66.33 30.46 -21.34
C GLU A 971 -66.73 28.99 -21.12
N LYS A 972 -66.15 28.05 -21.89
CA LYS A 972 -66.40 26.60 -21.72
C LYS A 972 -66.01 26.10 -20.33
N LEU A 973 -64.89 26.59 -19.78
CA LEU A 973 -64.43 26.21 -18.43
C LEU A 973 -65.30 26.83 -17.33
N GLN A 974 -65.78 28.07 -17.50
CA GLN A 974 -66.71 28.72 -16.59
C GLN A 974 -68.08 28.05 -16.62
N ALA A 975 -68.64 27.79 -17.81
CA ALA A 975 -69.88 27.03 -17.98
C ALA A 975 -69.78 25.63 -17.36
N ALA A 976 -68.64 24.93 -17.51
CA ALA A 976 -68.41 23.63 -16.87
C ALA A 976 -68.30 23.71 -15.33
N ARG A 977 -67.78 24.82 -14.78
CA ARG A 977 -67.80 25.07 -13.32
C ARG A 977 -69.20 25.39 -12.84
N GLN A 978 -69.88 26.34 -13.48
CA GLN A 978 -71.26 26.74 -13.15
C GLN A 978 -72.24 25.55 -13.26
N ALA A 979 -72.07 24.66 -14.24
CA ALA A 979 -72.87 23.44 -14.36
C ALA A 979 -72.66 22.48 -13.17
N ARG A 980 -71.40 22.24 -12.76
CA ARG A 980 -71.10 21.42 -11.56
C ARG A 980 -71.61 22.06 -10.28
N GLU A 981 -71.50 23.38 -10.17
CA GLU A 981 -71.97 24.12 -9.00
C GLU A 981 -73.50 24.17 -8.93
N ALA A 982 -74.18 24.31 -10.07
CA ALA A 982 -75.64 24.20 -10.16
C ALA A 982 -76.14 22.77 -9.90
N GLU A 983 -75.38 21.74 -10.30
CA GLU A 983 -75.66 20.35 -9.92
C GLU A 983 -75.53 20.16 -8.39
N LEU A 984 -74.46 20.71 -7.79
CA LEU A 984 -74.26 20.68 -6.33
C LEU A 984 -75.41 21.39 -5.59
N ARG A 985 -75.71 22.64 -5.96
CA ARG A 985 -76.82 23.42 -5.38
C ARG A 985 -78.18 22.75 -5.58
N ARG A 986 -78.44 22.08 -6.70
CA ARG A 986 -79.67 21.27 -6.90
C ARG A 986 -79.73 20.09 -5.94
N ARG A 987 -78.61 19.44 -5.67
CA ARG A 987 -78.50 18.29 -4.74
C ARG A 987 -78.65 18.74 -3.28
N GLU A 988 -78.12 19.91 -2.94
CA GLU A 988 -78.30 20.56 -1.64
C GLU A 988 -79.74 21.05 -1.45
N ALA A 989 -80.34 21.69 -2.44
CA ALA A 989 -81.75 22.10 -2.41
C ALA A 989 -82.70 20.89 -2.28
N GLN A 990 -82.40 19.76 -2.94
CA GLN A 990 -83.15 18.51 -2.73
C GLN A 990 -83.01 17.99 -1.29
N LYS A 991 -81.82 18.08 -0.67
CA LYS A 991 -81.62 17.70 0.74
C LYS A 991 -82.38 18.64 1.69
N MET A 992 -82.30 19.95 1.46
CA MET A 992 -83.05 20.96 2.23
C MET A 992 -84.56 20.75 2.11
N ALA A 993 -85.09 20.45 0.92
CA ALA A 993 -86.50 20.14 0.72
C ALA A 993 -86.95 18.84 1.42
N ILE A 994 -86.07 17.84 1.55
CA ILE A 994 -86.33 16.63 2.34
C ILE A 994 -86.36 16.95 3.84
N GLU A 995 -85.41 17.74 4.35
CA GLU A 995 -85.41 18.22 5.74
C GLU A 995 -86.58 19.17 6.04
N GLU A 996 -87.03 19.95 5.06
CA GLU A 996 -88.22 20.80 5.15
C GLU A 996 -89.50 19.95 5.19
N ALA A 997 -89.66 18.96 4.32
CA ALA A 997 -90.77 18.01 4.37
C ALA A 997 -90.77 17.17 5.66
N GLU A 998 -89.61 16.91 6.27
CA GLU A 998 -89.52 16.26 7.58
C GLU A 998 -89.86 17.25 8.73
N ARG A 999 -89.46 18.52 8.61
CA ARG A 999 -89.93 19.60 9.52
C ARG A 999 -91.43 19.80 9.41
N GLU A 1000 -92.02 19.79 8.22
CA GLU A 1000 -93.47 19.83 8.02
C GLU A 1000 -94.17 18.62 8.64
N ARG A 1001 -93.61 17.40 8.51
CA ARG A 1001 -94.15 16.22 9.20
C ARG A 1001 -94.08 16.37 10.73
N LYS A 1002 -92.97 16.88 11.27
CA LYS A 1002 -92.84 17.17 12.72
C LYS A 1002 -93.80 18.27 13.18
N LEU A 1003 -93.99 19.33 12.38
CA LEU A 1003 -94.99 20.37 12.60
C LEU A 1003 -96.42 19.83 12.48
N LYS A 1004 -96.68 18.85 11.61
CA LYS A 1004 -97.99 18.21 11.48
C LYS A 1004 -98.31 17.31 12.67
N ILE A 1005 -97.33 16.55 13.17
CA ILE A 1005 -97.44 15.83 14.45
C ILE A 1005 -97.61 16.81 15.63
N SER A 1006 -96.96 17.99 15.57
CA SER A 1006 -97.16 19.05 16.55
C SER A 1006 -98.55 19.70 16.44
N ARG A 1007 -99.12 19.81 15.24
CA ARG A 1007 -100.52 20.21 15.04
C ARG A 1007 -101.47 19.14 15.53
N GLU A 1008 -101.24 17.86 15.28
CA GLU A 1008 -102.05 16.77 15.83
C GLU A 1008 -102.02 16.76 17.38
N ARG A 1009 -100.89 17.13 18.00
CA ARG A 1009 -100.81 17.40 19.45
C ARG A 1009 -101.60 18.64 19.86
N ASN A 1010 -101.53 19.73 19.11
CA ASN A 1010 -102.33 20.93 19.38
C ASN A 1010 -103.83 20.68 19.15
N GLU A 1011 -104.23 19.87 18.17
CA GLU A 1011 -105.62 19.47 17.94
C GLU A 1011 -106.17 18.62 19.10
N ILE A 1012 -105.32 17.94 19.87
CA ILE A 1012 -105.73 17.27 21.10
C ILE A 1012 -106.01 18.33 22.19
N ALA A 1013 -105.12 19.31 22.35
CA ALA A 1013 -105.34 20.44 23.25
C ALA A 1013 -106.50 21.38 22.80
N GLU A 1014 -106.80 21.42 21.50
CA GLU A 1014 -107.97 22.10 20.92
C GLU A 1014 -109.23 21.26 21.11
N ARG A 1015 -109.19 19.92 21.17
CA ARG A 1015 -110.35 19.11 21.60
C ARG A 1015 -110.68 19.31 23.08
N ASP A 1016 -109.65 19.39 23.93
CA ASP A 1016 -109.81 19.80 25.34
C ASP A 1016 -110.40 21.23 25.46
N ARG A 1017 -110.25 22.07 24.42
CA ARG A 1017 -110.82 23.42 24.33
C ARG A 1017 -112.13 23.51 23.52
N GLN A 1018 -112.46 22.56 22.64
CA GLN A 1018 -113.76 22.45 21.97
C GLN A 1018 -114.84 21.93 22.93
N LEU A 1019 -114.44 21.34 24.05
CA LEU A 1019 -115.27 21.19 25.27
C LEU A 1019 -115.55 22.53 26.00
N ALA A 1020 -115.01 23.65 25.51
CA ALA A 1020 -115.45 25.01 25.82
C ALA A 1020 -116.27 25.66 24.68
N GLU A 1021 -116.49 24.95 23.56
CA GLU A 1021 -117.19 25.45 22.37
C GLU A 1021 -118.53 24.74 22.15
N ALA A 1022 -118.63 23.43 22.42
CA ALA A 1022 -119.92 22.73 22.58
C ALA A 1022 -120.78 23.32 23.72
N ARG A 1023 -120.18 24.14 24.60
CA ARG A 1023 -120.85 24.93 25.64
C ARG A 1023 -121.34 26.31 25.17
N ALA A 1024 -121.18 26.62 23.87
CA ALA A 1024 -121.38 27.94 23.28
C ALA A 1024 -121.90 27.92 21.81
N GLU A 1025 -121.82 26.79 21.09
CA GLU A 1025 -122.49 26.63 19.79
C GLU A 1025 -124.00 26.45 19.96
N GLU A 1026 -124.45 25.69 20.96
CA GLU A 1026 -125.88 25.47 21.28
C GLU A 1026 -126.60 26.76 21.76
N GLU A 1027 -125.86 27.77 22.22
CA GLU A 1027 -126.38 29.12 22.53
C GLU A 1027 -126.89 29.86 21.27
N ARG A 1028 -126.43 29.42 20.10
CA ARG A 1028 -126.64 30.02 18.80
C ARG A 1028 -127.14 28.91 17.85
N ASN A 1029 -127.45 29.10 16.57
CA ASN A 1029 -127.23 30.15 15.57
C ASN A 1029 -125.87 29.99 14.82
N ARG A 1030 -125.86 29.83 13.50
CA ARG A 1030 -126.87 30.30 12.55
C ARG A 1030 -127.99 29.25 12.36
N GLU A 1031 -129.27 29.63 12.27
CA GLU A 1031 -129.78 30.69 11.37
C GLU A 1031 -129.18 30.52 9.95
N ALA A 1032 -128.98 29.29 9.47
CA ALA A 1032 -129.99 28.49 8.77
C ALA A 1032 -130.17 28.96 7.31
N ALA A 1033 -130.82 28.11 6.50
CA ALA A 1033 -131.12 28.36 5.08
C ALA A 1033 -129.92 28.42 4.11
N GLU A 1034 -130.23 28.71 2.85
CA GLU A 1034 -129.33 29.03 1.72
C GLU A 1034 -128.41 27.89 1.23
N LEU A 1035 -129.07 26.74 1.06
CA LEU A 1035 -128.96 25.91 -0.15
C LEU A 1035 -128.89 26.73 -1.45
N THR A 1036 -128.30 26.17 -2.51
CA THR A 1036 -128.97 26.05 -3.83
C THR A 1036 -128.29 24.99 -4.71
N THR A 1037 -128.97 24.61 -5.79
CA THR A 1037 -128.66 23.48 -6.69
C THR A 1037 -128.81 23.90 -8.15
N ASP A 1038 -128.37 23.08 -9.12
CA ASP A 1038 -129.39 22.46 -9.99
C ASP A 1038 -128.97 21.19 -10.76
N THR A 1039 -129.98 20.58 -11.39
CA THR A 1039 -130.04 19.48 -12.39
C THR A 1039 -128.91 19.44 -13.44
N GLU A 1040 -128.44 18.29 -13.97
CA GLU A 1040 -128.90 16.88 -13.90
C GLU A 1040 -127.73 15.88 -13.67
N THR A 1041 -127.87 14.89 -12.77
CA THR A 1041 -126.96 13.72 -12.52
C THR A 1041 -125.52 14.04 -12.02
N GLY A 1042 -124.84 13.32 -11.10
CA GLY A 1042 -125.01 12.03 -10.41
C GLY A 1042 -123.81 11.08 -10.73
N GLU A 1043 -123.03 10.46 -9.82
CA GLU A 1043 -122.98 10.36 -8.33
C GLU A 1043 -121.49 10.03 -7.92
N ARG A 1044 -121.09 10.00 -6.63
CA ARG A 1044 -119.66 9.81 -6.18
C ARG A 1044 -119.39 9.12 -4.81
N ILE A 1045 -118.98 7.82 -4.79
CA ILE A 1045 -118.18 7.15 -3.71
C ILE A 1045 -117.27 6.00 -4.28
N ARG A 1046 -116.01 5.73 -3.77
CA ARG A 1046 -115.18 4.47 -4.03
C ARG A 1046 -113.84 4.30 -3.20
N ARG A 1047 -113.14 3.10 -3.25
CA ARG A 1047 -111.94 2.58 -2.43
C ARG A 1047 -111.22 1.37 -3.17
N LYS A 1048 -109.99 0.74 -3.05
CA LYS A 1048 -108.57 0.78 -2.47
C LYS A 1048 -107.61 -0.16 -3.36
N LYS A 1049 -106.37 -0.77 -3.19
CA LYS A 1049 -105.51 -1.44 -2.13
C LYS A 1049 -103.92 -1.49 -2.38
N LYS A 1050 -103.12 -2.62 -2.50
CA LYS A 1050 -101.59 -2.69 -2.29
C LYS A 1050 -100.69 -3.95 -2.73
N LYS A 1051 -99.38 -3.83 -3.20
CA LYS A 1051 -98.17 -4.81 -3.28
C LYS A 1051 -96.89 -4.15 -4.00
N PRO A 1052 -95.68 -4.70 -4.46
CA PRO A 1052 -94.88 -6.00 -4.45
C PRO A 1052 -93.28 -5.90 -4.14
N ARG A 1053 -92.31 -6.71 -4.74
CA ARG A 1053 -90.77 -6.71 -4.55
C ARG A 1053 -89.87 -7.36 -5.71
N THR A 1054 -88.54 -7.08 -5.77
CA THR A 1054 -87.31 -7.78 -6.39
C THR A 1054 -86.89 -7.71 -7.90
N GLY A 1055 -85.55 -7.74 -8.22
CA GLY A 1055 -84.89 -7.77 -9.58
C GLY A 1055 -83.31 -7.80 -9.57
N VAL A 1056 -82.56 -8.08 -10.67
CA VAL A 1056 -81.05 -8.32 -10.67
C VAL A 1056 -80.25 -8.31 -12.04
N ILE A 1057 -78.89 -8.09 -12.04
CA ILE A 1057 -77.78 -8.36 -13.05
C ILE A 1057 -77.81 -7.67 -14.48
N GLY A 1058 -76.74 -7.30 -15.22
CA GLY A 1058 -75.25 -7.20 -15.04
C GLY A 1058 -74.38 -7.59 -16.28
N GLY A 1059 -73.31 -6.84 -16.70
CA GLY A 1059 -72.48 -7.21 -17.89
C GLY A 1059 -71.21 -6.37 -18.28
N LYS A 1060 -70.31 -6.97 -19.11
CA LYS A 1060 -68.98 -6.48 -19.62
C LYS A 1060 -69.12 -5.54 -20.86
N ARG A 1061 -68.12 -4.84 -21.45
CA ARG A 1061 -66.76 -5.25 -21.94
C ARG A 1061 -65.85 -4.04 -22.36
N ARG A 1062 -64.59 -4.31 -22.74
CA ARG A 1062 -63.47 -3.40 -23.12
C ARG A 1062 -63.54 -2.79 -24.54
N LYS A 1063 -62.72 -1.73 -24.77
CA LYS A 1063 -62.02 -1.28 -26.01
C LYS A 1063 -62.75 -1.48 -27.36
N ARG A 1064 -62.86 -0.38 -28.12
CA ARG A 1064 -62.00 -0.25 -29.32
C ARG A 1064 -60.91 0.79 -29.01
N ALA A 1065 -59.78 0.67 -29.67
CA ALA A 1065 -58.81 1.76 -29.83
C ALA A 1065 -58.92 2.24 -31.30
N GLU A 1066 -58.02 3.00 -31.93
CA GLU A 1066 -56.63 3.37 -31.66
C GLU A 1066 -56.29 4.59 -32.55
N ASN A 1067 -55.07 5.12 -32.44
CA ASN A 1067 -54.29 5.78 -33.51
C ASN A 1067 -54.83 7.03 -34.28
N ALA A 1068 -53.91 7.99 -34.44
CA ALA A 1068 -53.58 8.58 -35.73
C ALA A 1068 -52.38 7.78 -36.31
N ILE A 1069 -51.91 7.89 -37.56
CA ILE A 1069 -51.98 8.94 -38.60
C ILE A 1069 -52.27 8.28 -39.96
N SER A 1070 -52.95 9.00 -40.86
CA SER A 1070 -52.59 9.02 -42.29
C SER A 1070 -52.16 10.45 -42.61
N ASP A 1071 -51.01 10.64 -43.25
CA ASP A 1071 -50.54 11.96 -43.67
C ASP A 1071 -51.20 12.39 -44.99
N GLU A 1072 -51.15 13.70 -45.24
CA GLU A 1072 -51.49 14.40 -46.49
C GLU A 1072 -52.99 14.37 -46.91
N GLU A 1073 -53.58 15.44 -47.47
CA GLU A 1073 -52.99 16.70 -47.93
C GLU A 1073 -53.85 17.96 -47.66
N ASP A 1074 -53.13 19.08 -47.48
CA ASP A 1074 -53.47 20.51 -47.65
C ASP A 1074 -54.56 21.29 -46.85
N SER A 1075 -54.24 22.57 -46.69
CA SER A 1075 -55.07 23.77 -46.44
C SER A 1075 -55.54 24.11 -45.01
N ASN A 1076 -54.81 25.07 -44.40
CA ASN A 1076 -55.29 26.34 -43.80
C ASN A 1076 -56.33 26.33 -42.64
N VAL A 1077 -56.22 27.12 -41.54
CA VAL A 1077 -55.42 28.33 -41.20
C VAL A 1077 -54.90 28.28 -39.73
N GLU A 1078 -53.99 29.22 -39.41
CA GLU A 1078 -53.49 29.72 -38.10
C GLU A 1078 -54.45 29.55 -36.89
N LYS A 1079 -54.06 29.07 -35.70
CA LYS A 1079 -52.75 28.87 -34.99
C LYS A 1079 -52.06 30.08 -34.29
N PRO A 1080 -52.50 30.53 -33.09
CA PRO A 1080 -51.68 31.43 -32.24
C PRO A 1080 -51.34 30.93 -30.80
N LYS A 1081 -50.76 31.75 -29.88
CA LYS A 1081 -49.87 31.31 -28.73
C LYS A 1081 -50.14 31.77 -27.29
N ARG A 1082 -49.54 30.97 -26.39
CA ARG A 1082 -49.13 31.06 -24.95
C ARG A 1082 -48.89 32.48 -24.48
N SER A 1083 -48.79 32.87 -23.20
CA SER A 1083 -48.27 32.08 -22.05
C SER A 1083 -48.81 32.28 -20.61
N ARG A 1084 -48.48 33.37 -19.90
CA ARG A 1084 -47.95 33.27 -18.50
C ARG A 1084 -48.03 34.55 -17.62
N ARG A 1085 -47.89 34.33 -16.30
CA ARG A 1085 -47.14 35.15 -15.27
C ARG A 1085 -47.77 36.52 -14.87
N ILE A 1086 -47.41 37.21 -13.77
CA ILE A 1086 -46.52 36.96 -12.58
C ILE A 1086 -47.01 37.75 -11.33
N GLY A 1087 -46.51 37.43 -10.12
CA GLY A 1087 -46.68 38.22 -8.88
C GLY A 1087 -47.64 37.56 -7.87
N LYS A 1088 -47.41 37.45 -6.55
CA LYS A 1088 -46.42 38.04 -5.61
C LYS A 1088 -46.52 39.58 -5.52
N VAL A 1089 -46.57 40.24 -4.35
CA VAL A 1089 -46.19 39.89 -2.94
C VAL A 1089 -47.23 40.55 -1.97
N ILE A 1090 -47.50 40.09 -0.72
CA ILE A 1090 -47.08 40.71 0.58
C ILE A 1090 -47.87 40.08 1.77
N THR A 1091 -47.17 39.71 2.88
CA THR A 1091 -47.57 39.51 4.33
C THR A 1091 -48.87 38.76 4.75
N SER A 1092 -49.03 38.17 5.96
CA SER A 1092 -48.11 37.68 7.04
C SER A 1092 -48.92 36.96 8.14
N GLY A 1093 -48.33 35.98 8.85
CA GLY A 1093 -48.97 35.22 9.97
C GLY A 1093 -49.81 34.02 9.49
N GLY A 1094 -49.93 32.89 10.19
CA GLY A 1094 -49.49 32.51 11.56
C GLY A 1094 -50.62 32.71 12.58
N GLU A 1095 -51.04 31.73 13.39
CA GLU A 1095 -50.56 30.35 13.65
C GLU A 1095 -51.71 29.43 14.18
N SER A 1096 -51.39 28.21 14.63
CA SER A 1096 -52.22 27.20 15.35
C SER A 1096 -53.05 26.17 14.54
N ASP A 1097 -53.20 24.97 15.11
CA ASP A 1097 -53.46 23.66 14.47
C ASP A 1097 -54.91 23.12 14.59
N GLU A 1098 -55.26 22.11 13.76
CA GLU A 1098 -55.59 20.75 14.28
C GLU A 1098 -55.62 19.62 13.20
N GLU A 1099 -54.54 18.81 13.20
CA GLU A 1099 -54.51 17.32 13.22
C GLU A 1099 -55.41 16.40 12.35
N LYS A 1100 -54.91 16.05 11.14
CA LYS A 1100 -54.66 14.65 10.65
C LYS A 1100 -55.82 13.60 10.81
N PRO A 1101 -55.60 12.26 11.00
CA PRO A 1101 -54.60 11.27 10.52
C PRO A 1101 -55.27 10.14 9.66
N LYS A 1102 -54.76 8.93 9.30
CA LYS A 1102 -53.64 8.02 9.65
C LYS A 1102 -53.15 7.25 8.38
N ARG A 1103 -51.93 6.68 8.32
CA ARG A 1103 -51.39 5.87 7.17
C ARG A 1103 -50.30 4.86 7.60
N LYS A 1104 -50.33 3.57 7.19
CA LYS A 1104 -49.13 2.68 6.99
C LYS A 1104 -49.41 1.22 6.55
N ARG A 1105 -48.44 0.67 5.78
CA ARG A 1105 -48.04 -0.76 5.55
C ARG A 1105 -49.01 -1.75 4.87
N ARG A 1106 -48.42 -2.72 4.13
CA ARG A 1106 -49.06 -3.89 3.45
C ARG A 1106 -47.97 -4.91 3.04
N LEU A 1107 -48.28 -6.22 2.98
CA LEU A 1107 -47.40 -7.29 2.46
C LEU A 1107 -48.22 -8.54 1.98
N THR A 1108 -47.56 -9.41 1.20
CA THR A 1108 -47.85 -10.84 0.86
C THR A 1108 -49.19 -11.32 0.23
N ASN A 1109 -49.20 -11.38 -1.10
CA ASN A 1109 -49.56 -12.47 -2.04
C ASN A 1109 -50.35 -13.76 -1.65
N LYS A 1110 -51.34 -14.10 -2.50
CA LYS A 1110 -51.56 -15.38 -3.27
C LYS A 1110 -52.93 -15.30 -4.01
N LYS A 1111 -53.23 -15.97 -5.16
CA LYS A 1111 -52.49 -16.55 -6.30
C LYS A 1111 -53.49 -16.72 -7.49
N MET A 1112 -53.05 -17.31 -8.63
CA MET A 1112 -53.83 -17.68 -9.85
C MET A 1112 -54.24 -16.55 -10.83
N ALA A 1113 -54.52 -16.80 -12.12
CA ALA A 1113 -53.86 -17.60 -13.19
C ALA A 1113 -54.64 -17.45 -14.53
N ASP A 1114 -53.92 -17.61 -15.66
CA ASP A 1114 -54.38 -17.92 -17.04
C ASP A 1114 -55.37 -17.00 -17.81
N LYS A 1115 -55.54 -17.17 -19.15
CA LYS A 1115 -54.61 -17.05 -20.30
C LYS A 1115 -55.41 -17.18 -21.63
N SER A 1116 -54.78 -16.94 -22.79
CA SER A 1116 -55.32 -17.02 -24.18
C SER A 1116 -56.37 -15.95 -24.57
N GLY A 1117 -56.61 -15.62 -25.85
CA GLY A 1117 -55.99 -16.05 -27.12
C GLY A 1117 -56.43 -15.12 -28.29
N LYS A 1118 -55.75 -15.17 -29.47
CA LYS A 1118 -55.98 -14.31 -30.66
C LYS A 1118 -56.48 -15.11 -31.88
N PHE A 1119 -57.25 -14.46 -32.78
CA PHE A 1119 -57.29 -14.65 -34.25
C PHE A 1119 -57.45 -13.23 -34.86
N LYS A 1120 -56.75 -12.77 -35.93
CA LYS A 1120 -56.46 -13.27 -37.31
C LYS A 1120 -57.69 -13.18 -38.25
N SER A 1121 -57.58 -12.86 -39.55
CA SER A 1121 -56.44 -12.65 -40.49
C SER A 1121 -56.32 -11.16 -40.93
N ASN A 1122 -55.46 -10.67 -41.83
CA ASN A 1122 -54.48 -11.22 -42.81
C ASN A 1122 -53.00 -10.90 -42.39
N GLU A 1123 -51.90 -11.24 -43.10
CA GLU A 1123 -51.66 -11.98 -44.37
C GLU A 1123 -50.29 -12.72 -44.33
N ILE A 1124 -49.96 -13.48 -45.40
CA ILE A 1124 -48.62 -13.98 -45.80
C ILE A 1124 -47.86 -14.92 -44.82
N VAL A 1125 -48.05 -16.24 -45.04
CA VAL A 1125 -47.05 -17.29 -45.41
C VAL A 1125 -45.55 -16.93 -45.26
N ASP A 1126 -44.62 -17.73 -44.72
CA ASP A 1126 -44.62 -19.18 -44.36
C ASP A 1126 -43.81 -19.54 -43.07
N LYS A 1127 -43.65 -20.85 -42.83
CA LYS A 1127 -42.72 -21.63 -41.96
C LYS A 1127 -41.25 -21.11 -41.90
N SER A 1128 -40.39 -21.48 -40.94
CA SER A 1128 -40.51 -22.30 -39.70
C SER A 1128 -39.29 -22.10 -38.76
N ASP A 1129 -39.49 -22.39 -37.48
CA ASP A 1129 -38.54 -22.95 -36.48
C ASP A 1129 -37.01 -22.78 -36.67
N SER A 1130 -36.40 -21.97 -35.79
CA SER A 1130 -35.15 -22.32 -35.08
C SER A 1130 -34.99 -21.43 -33.84
N GLU A 1131 -34.26 -21.92 -32.84
CA GLU A 1131 -33.76 -21.16 -31.70
C GLU A 1131 -32.51 -20.34 -32.10
N GLY A 1132 -32.23 -19.21 -31.42
CA GLY A 1132 -31.06 -18.36 -31.68
C GLY A 1132 -31.12 -16.98 -30.99
N ASP A 1133 -29.96 -16.53 -30.51
CA ASP A 1133 -29.59 -15.34 -29.71
C ASP A 1133 -30.21 -13.97 -30.14
N ASP A 1134 -30.33 -12.93 -29.28
CA ASP A 1134 -29.17 -12.18 -28.76
C ASP A 1134 -29.48 -11.20 -27.58
N HIS A 1135 -28.52 -11.10 -26.64
CA HIS A 1135 -27.87 -9.92 -25.99
C HIS A 1135 -28.59 -8.53 -25.78
N ILE A 1136 -28.10 -7.50 -25.03
CA ILE A 1136 -26.89 -7.16 -24.22
C ILE A 1136 -27.30 -5.99 -23.25
N ILE A 1137 -26.78 -5.73 -22.02
CA ILE A 1137 -26.42 -6.63 -20.90
C ILE A 1137 -27.44 -6.41 -19.73
N GLU A 1138 -27.28 -5.72 -18.59
CA GLU A 1138 -26.19 -5.00 -17.89
C GLU A 1138 -26.26 -5.22 -16.35
N THR A 1139 -25.41 -6.10 -15.79
CA THR A 1139 -24.98 -6.09 -14.37
C THR A 1139 -23.56 -6.64 -14.26
N THR A 1140 -22.56 -5.79 -14.00
CA THR A 1140 -21.16 -6.21 -13.84
C THR A 1140 -20.62 -5.90 -12.44
N LYS A 1141 -20.16 -6.96 -11.77
CA LYS A 1141 -19.15 -6.96 -10.72
C LYS A 1141 -18.20 -8.08 -11.10
N GLU A 1142 -16.98 -7.74 -11.48
CA GLU A 1142 -15.99 -8.71 -11.90
C GLU A 1142 -15.06 -9.06 -10.74
N MET A 1143 -14.75 -10.35 -10.63
CA MET A 1143 -13.60 -10.90 -9.94
C MET A 1143 -12.96 -11.82 -10.97
N ASP A 1144 -11.79 -11.46 -11.48
CA ASP A 1144 -10.96 -12.36 -12.28
C ASP A 1144 -10.13 -13.24 -11.34
N ASP A 1145 -10.16 -14.56 -11.57
CA ASP A 1145 -8.97 -15.41 -11.43
C ASP A 1145 -9.20 -16.77 -12.11
N GLU A 1146 -8.16 -17.24 -12.81
CA GLU A 1146 -7.98 -18.61 -13.35
C GLU A 1146 -9.01 -19.14 -14.41
N LEU A 1147 -8.63 -19.95 -15.41
CA LEU A 1147 -7.35 -20.67 -15.65
C LEU A 1147 -7.11 -20.89 -17.16
N VAL A 1148 -5.84 -20.91 -17.58
CA VAL A 1148 -5.42 -21.23 -18.96
C VAL A 1148 -4.87 -22.67 -19.04
N ARG A 1149 -5.36 -23.46 -20.02
CA ARG A 1149 -4.95 -24.80 -20.57
C ARG A 1149 -6.18 -25.72 -20.61
N SER A 1150 -6.48 -26.49 -21.66
CA SER A 1150 -5.58 -27.28 -22.51
C SER A 1150 -6.26 -27.74 -23.82
N GLU A 1151 -5.59 -27.55 -24.96
CA GLU A 1151 -5.85 -28.35 -26.16
C GLU A 1151 -4.70 -29.35 -26.36
N LYS A 1152 -5.00 -30.64 -26.56
CA LYS A 1152 -4.08 -31.60 -27.19
C LYS A 1152 -4.75 -32.91 -27.63
N ASP A 1153 -4.43 -33.29 -28.87
CA ASP A 1153 -4.30 -34.65 -29.43
C ASP A 1153 -5.47 -35.67 -29.36
N SER A 1154 -6.20 -35.82 -30.48
CA SER A 1154 -6.65 -37.14 -31.01
C SER A 1154 -7.18 -37.02 -32.46
N MET A 1155 -6.97 -37.93 -33.42
CA MET A 1155 -5.85 -38.87 -33.66
C MET A 1155 -5.93 -39.45 -35.10
N HIS A 1156 -4.77 -39.70 -35.75
CA HIS A 1156 -4.54 -40.57 -36.92
C HIS A 1156 -5.20 -40.29 -38.30
N GLY A 1157 -4.48 -40.65 -39.38
CA GLY A 1157 -5.03 -40.65 -40.75
C GLY A 1157 -4.08 -40.64 -41.97
N GLU A 1158 -2.97 -41.42 -41.97
CA GLU A 1158 -2.25 -41.95 -43.19
C GLU A 1158 -1.67 -40.97 -44.26
N ALA A 1159 -0.62 -41.26 -45.05
CA ALA A 1159 0.46 -42.28 -45.03
C ALA A 1159 1.61 -41.88 -46.01
N SER A 1160 2.79 -42.52 -45.88
CA SER A 1160 3.94 -42.61 -46.83
C SER A 1160 4.63 -41.31 -47.32
N ASP A 1161 5.96 -41.22 -47.46
CA ASP A 1161 7.07 -42.17 -47.19
C ASP A 1161 8.13 -41.53 -46.26
#